data_AF-A0A1F5UNY4-F1
#
_entry.id   AF-A0A1F5UNY4-F1
#
_cell.length_a   1.000
_cell.length_b   1.000
_cell.length_c   1.000
_cell.angle_alpha   90.00
_cell.angle_beta   90.00
_cell.angle_gamma   90.00
#
_symmetry.space_group_name_H-M   'P 1'
#
loop_
_entity.id
_entity.type
_entity.pdbx_description
1 polymer ?
#
loop_
_entity_poly.entity_id
_entity_poly.type
_entity_poly.pdbx_seq_one_letter_code
_entity_poly.pdbx_strand_id
1 'polypeptide(L)'
;MAHRIEVAFKPEHTDTLGRSIMARTLSDLGIHVLEVRTVEVYTLAENLAPQELELLGSELFSDPVIQRYSVDVPLAHDLAWDWLIEVGYKPGVTDSIGQTAECAIKELLHKDVSTFSSRQYLIQGKLNAAQAHQIAADLLANDLIERYSIYERAPWDGVIPLVIPAVHLDHTPSVEVIPLDGSDEELMKISRERLLALNLEEMHAIREHYRAHRGERERLRLPPHPTDAELESLAQNWSEHCKHKIFKGRIEYCDPAMGRTEIIDSVFKTFIQGATREIAKEKDWLVSVFEDNAGVIRLDEEYNLVFKVETHNSPSALDPYGGALTGIVGVNRDPMGTGMGCRLLFNTDIFCFADPQYSKPLPKGLKHPKRVLEGVRRGVEHGGNKTGIPTVNGTIRFDERFLGKPLVYCGTGGIMPARLNSQPSHQKIIEAGDLIVMVGGRIGADGIHGATFSSEALTEKSPTSAVQIGNPFVQKVMADMLLEARDLGLYKAIHDNGAGGISCSVGELAGRVGGVELHLEKAPLKYSGLDPWEILLSESQERMTVAVSPDRIDEFLELAKRRDVEASVLGRFTKTGRFHVFCEGQTVAHLDIHFLLDGHPQKKVKAIWKQPRFEEPTFPQPKDLGETLHKMLGRLNVCSKEYVIRQYDHEVQGSAVIKPLVGARDDGPGDAAVLWPVEMMRKGSTRGLVVANGINPNYGDIDTYHMAALALDEAIRNAVAVGADPERIAVLDNFCWSSSDDEFRLAQLVRACKALYEYAVAFSTPFISGKDSMYNDFAGELNGNRVKISVPPTILISALGIIDDIGKAITMDVKEAGNLIYLLGETREELGGSEYFSLMGEALHGERFIGDGVPQVDAPKAKKLYLALHEAMTEGLIRSCHDCSEGGLAVAASEMAFAGGLGMELDLRQVAGATQFHRDDFLLYSESPSRLLVEVRPQNQKRFEALMKDCAVSVLGKTVETGEFCLLGSQGRRIIAENIEELKASWKRPLAW
;
A
#
# COMPACT_ATOMS: atom_id res chain seq x y z
N MET A 1 4.47 -36.23 25.07
CA MET A 1 5.52 -36.32 24.04
C MET A 1 4.98 -35.56 22.85
N ALA A 2 5.81 -34.80 22.15
CA ALA A 2 5.35 -34.11 20.94
C ALA A 2 5.26 -35.10 19.77
N HIS A 3 4.35 -34.85 18.83
CA HIS A 3 4.12 -35.71 17.67
C HIS A 3 4.28 -34.94 16.36
N ARG A 4 4.58 -35.66 15.28
CA ARG A 4 4.75 -35.13 13.93
C ARG A 4 3.76 -35.79 12.99
N ILE A 5 3.02 -34.99 12.23
CA ILE A 5 2.21 -35.48 11.12
C ILE A 5 2.72 -34.82 9.84
N GLU A 6 3.09 -35.64 8.86
CA GLU A 6 3.52 -35.18 7.54
C GLU A 6 2.46 -35.49 6.50
N VAL A 7 2.23 -34.59 5.55
CA VAL A 7 1.24 -34.73 4.48
C VAL A 7 1.89 -34.38 3.15
N ALA A 8 1.76 -35.27 2.16
CA ALA A 8 2.29 -35.05 0.82
C ALA A 8 1.31 -35.52 -0.25
N PHE A 9 1.42 -34.96 -1.46
CA PHE A 9 0.71 -35.50 -2.62
C PHE A 9 1.11 -36.96 -2.88
N LYS A 10 0.13 -37.79 -3.26
CA LYS A 10 0.43 -39.16 -3.71
C LYS A 10 1.27 -39.13 -4.99
N PRO A 11 2.11 -40.15 -5.24
CA PRO A 11 3.08 -40.10 -6.33
C PRO A 11 2.53 -39.86 -7.74
N GLU A 12 1.30 -40.26 -7.99
CA GLU A 12 0.56 -40.10 -9.23
C GLU A 12 -0.02 -38.69 -9.46
N HIS A 13 -0.07 -37.86 -8.41
CA HIS A 13 -0.60 -36.51 -8.51
C HIS A 13 0.52 -35.48 -8.68
N THR A 14 0.21 -34.42 -9.44
CA THR A 14 1.16 -33.33 -9.65
C THR A 14 1.18 -32.42 -8.43
N ASP A 15 2.37 -32.23 -7.86
CA ASP A 15 2.61 -31.16 -6.89
C ASP A 15 2.81 -29.84 -7.62
N THR A 16 1.77 -29.01 -7.66
CA THR A 16 1.79 -27.71 -8.35
C THR A 16 2.73 -26.72 -7.70
N LEU A 17 2.83 -26.72 -6.36
CA LEU A 17 3.75 -25.86 -5.63
C LEU A 17 5.19 -26.27 -5.88
N GLY A 18 5.48 -27.57 -5.82
CA GLY A 18 6.78 -28.13 -6.18
C GLY A 18 7.19 -27.75 -7.60
N ARG A 19 6.29 -27.88 -8.57
CA ARG A 19 6.54 -27.46 -9.96
C ARG A 19 6.82 -25.96 -10.11
N SER A 20 6.07 -25.12 -9.38
CA SER A 20 6.30 -23.67 -9.36
C SER A 20 7.70 -23.33 -8.79
N ILE A 21 8.09 -23.99 -7.70
CA ILE A 21 9.41 -23.81 -7.08
C ILE A 21 10.52 -24.26 -8.03
N MET A 22 10.36 -25.41 -8.69
CA MET A 22 11.30 -25.89 -9.71
C MET A 22 11.49 -24.87 -10.84
N ALA A 23 10.40 -24.25 -11.32
CA ALA A 23 10.51 -23.20 -12.33
C ALA A 23 11.29 -21.99 -11.79
N ARG A 24 11.03 -21.61 -10.54
CA ARG A 24 11.68 -20.47 -9.87
C ARG A 24 13.15 -20.70 -9.52
N THR A 25 13.59 -21.92 -9.19
CA THR A 25 15.02 -22.18 -9.01
C THR A 25 15.78 -21.86 -10.30
N LEU A 26 15.20 -22.16 -11.46
CA LEU A 26 15.79 -21.84 -12.75
C LEU A 26 15.67 -20.35 -13.08
N SER A 27 14.47 -19.76 -12.99
CA SER A 27 14.23 -18.38 -13.41
C SER A 27 14.85 -17.33 -12.49
N ASP A 28 14.91 -17.61 -11.18
CA ASP A 28 15.31 -16.63 -10.16
C ASP A 28 16.76 -16.83 -9.72
N LEU A 29 17.25 -18.09 -9.69
CA LEU A 29 18.60 -18.42 -9.22
C LEU A 29 19.52 -18.97 -10.33
N GLY A 30 18.99 -19.28 -11.51
CA GLY A 30 19.76 -19.96 -12.56
C GLY A 30 20.13 -21.41 -12.20
N ILE A 31 19.44 -22.01 -11.23
CA ILE A 31 19.72 -23.35 -10.70
C ILE A 31 18.69 -24.33 -11.28
N HIS A 32 19.18 -25.26 -12.11
CA HIS A 32 18.35 -26.32 -12.67
C HIS A 32 18.20 -27.48 -11.68
N VAL A 33 16.96 -27.84 -11.33
CA VAL A 33 16.60 -29.03 -10.55
C VAL A 33 15.72 -29.95 -11.41
N LEU A 34 15.70 -31.24 -11.11
CA LEU A 34 14.93 -32.25 -11.86
C LEU A 34 13.47 -32.29 -11.41
N GLU A 35 13.25 -32.24 -10.10
CA GLU A 35 11.93 -32.26 -9.48
C GLU A 35 12.01 -31.58 -8.11
N VAL A 36 10.91 -30.96 -7.68
CA VAL A 36 10.71 -30.53 -6.30
C VAL A 36 9.37 -31.08 -5.84
N ARG A 37 9.35 -31.71 -4.67
CA ARG A 37 8.15 -32.20 -3.99
C ARG A 37 8.02 -31.53 -2.63
N THR A 38 6.80 -31.23 -2.24
CA THR A 38 6.47 -30.55 -1.00
C THR A 38 5.82 -31.50 -0.02
N VAL A 39 6.13 -31.31 1.25
CA VAL A 39 5.52 -32.04 2.37
C VAL A 39 5.11 -31.01 3.41
N GLU A 40 3.82 -30.94 3.71
CA GLU A 40 3.32 -30.15 4.84
C GLU A 40 3.58 -30.91 6.14
N VAL A 41 3.98 -30.19 7.17
CA VAL A 41 4.40 -30.76 8.44
C VAL A 41 3.67 -30.07 9.57
N TYR A 42 3.00 -30.85 10.41
CA TYR A 42 2.33 -30.41 11.63
C TYR A 42 3.03 -31.02 12.84
N THR A 43 3.55 -30.17 13.71
CA THR A 43 4.15 -30.56 14.99
C THR A 43 3.18 -30.25 16.11
N LEU A 44 2.74 -31.28 16.84
CA LEU A 44 1.78 -31.21 17.94
C LEU A 44 2.55 -31.29 19.26
N ALA A 45 2.43 -30.29 20.13
CA ALA A 45 3.26 -30.20 21.35
C ALA A 45 2.79 -31.14 22.47
N GLU A 46 1.52 -31.56 22.44
CA GLU A 46 0.85 -32.34 23.47
C GLU A 46 0.91 -33.83 23.20
N ASN A 47 0.80 -34.62 24.27
CA ASN A 47 0.73 -36.06 24.18
C ASN A 47 -0.68 -36.50 23.75
N LEU A 48 -0.81 -37.07 22.56
CA LEU A 48 -2.07 -37.56 22.02
C LEU A 48 -2.09 -39.08 21.93
N ALA A 49 -3.26 -39.68 22.03
CA ALA A 49 -3.40 -41.13 21.84
C ALA A 49 -3.18 -41.48 20.36
N PRO A 50 -2.65 -42.68 20.04
CA PRO A 50 -2.44 -43.09 18.64
C PRO A 50 -3.69 -43.00 17.77
N GLN A 51 -4.88 -43.28 18.33
CA GLN A 51 -6.15 -43.16 17.59
C GLN A 51 -6.50 -41.70 17.27
N GLU A 52 -6.11 -40.76 18.12
CA GLU A 52 -6.32 -39.32 17.90
C GLU A 52 -5.39 -38.84 16.79
N LEU A 53 -4.12 -39.23 16.81
CA LEU A 53 -3.16 -38.89 15.76
C LEU A 53 -3.59 -39.43 14.39
N GLU A 54 -4.09 -40.66 14.36
CA GLU A 54 -4.60 -41.28 13.14
C GLU A 54 -5.81 -40.51 12.59
N LEU A 55 -6.74 -40.11 13.47
CA LEU A 55 -7.89 -39.30 13.10
C LEU A 55 -7.48 -37.92 12.56
N LEU A 56 -6.52 -37.25 13.22
CA LEU A 56 -6.00 -35.97 12.75
C LEU A 56 -5.33 -36.10 11.37
N GLY A 57 -4.53 -37.14 11.16
CA GLY A 57 -3.88 -37.37 9.87
C GLY A 57 -4.87 -37.64 8.73
N SER A 58 -5.84 -38.54 8.97
CA SER A 58 -6.79 -39.00 7.95
C SER A 58 -7.94 -38.05 7.63
N GLU A 59 -8.48 -37.36 8.64
CA GLU A 59 -9.71 -36.57 8.48
C GLU A 59 -9.46 -35.05 8.51
N LEU A 60 -8.40 -34.59 9.20
CA LEU A 60 -8.15 -33.15 9.34
C LEU A 60 -7.03 -32.64 8.42
N PHE A 61 -5.87 -33.29 8.43
CA PHE A 61 -4.67 -32.74 7.80
C PHE A 61 -4.46 -33.16 6.34
N SER A 62 -5.11 -34.23 5.89
CA SER A 62 -4.92 -34.73 4.52
C SER A 62 -6.24 -34.85 3.75
N ASP A 63 -6.17 -34.56 2.46
CA ASP A 63 -7.20 -34.96 1.51
C ASP A 63 -6.93 -36.42 1.06
N PRO A 64 -7.75 -37.40 1.47
CA PRO A 64 -7.49 -38.81 1.19
C PRO A 64 -7.57 -39.17 -0.30
N VAL A 65 -8.11 -38.30 -1.15
CA VAL A 65 -8.16 -38.51 -2.60
C VAL A 65 -6.79 -38.29 -3.22
N ILE A 66 -6.15 -37.17 -2.91
CA ILE A 66 -4.94 -36.69 -3.61
C ILE A 66 -3.67 -36.71 -2.76
N GLN A 67 -3.80 -36.84 -1.44
CA GLN A 67 -2.70 -36.80 -0.49
C GLN A 67 -2.59 -38.11 0.31
N ARG A 68 -1.43 -38.28 0.92
CA ARG A 68 -1.14 -39.30 1.93
C ARG A 68 -0.51 -38.62 3.14
N TYR A 69 -0.71 -39.20 4.32
CA TYR A 69 -0.09 -38.72 5.54
C TYR A 69 0.78 -39.80 6.17
N SER A 70 1.59 -39.38 7.14
CA SER A 70 2.36 -40.26 8.03
C SER A 70 2.41 -39.65 9.43
N VAL A 71 2.40 -40.52 10.45
CA VAL A 71 2.50 -40.13 11.86
C VAL A 71 3.85 -40.59 12.40
N ASP A 72 4.63 -39.66 12.94
CA ASP A 72 5.95 -39.86 13.57
C ASP A 72 7.01 -40.57 12.69
N VAL A 73 6.73 -40.75 11.39
CA VAL A 73 7.66 -41.34 10.40
C VAL A 73 7.79 -40.39 9.21
N PRO A 74 9.01 -39.92 8.85
CA PRO A 74 9.19 -39.02 7.72
C PRO A 74 8.78 -39.62 6.37
N LEU A 75 7.89 -38.95 5.63
CA LEU A 75 7.53 -39.28 4.25
C LEU A 75 8.72 -39.16 3.29
N ALA A 76 9.76 -38.42 3.68
CA ALA A 76 11.04 -38.35 2.99
C ALA A 76 11.74 -39.72 2.82
N HIS A 77 11.38 -40.75 3.59
CA HIS A 77 11.89 -42.10 3.37
C HIS A 77 11.49 -42.68 2.00
N ASP A 78 10.23 -42.45 1.61
CA ASP A 78 9.58 -43.09 0.45
C ASP A 78 9.60 -42.22 -0.81
N LEU A 79 10.13 -40.99 -0.72
CA LEU A 79 10.17 -40.02 -1.81
C LEU A 79 11.60 -39.88 -2.35
N ALA A 80 11.71 -39.62 -3.65
CA ALA A 80 12.99 -39.36 -4.31
C ALA A 80 13.45 -37.94 -4.06
N TRP A 81 14.68 -37.77 -3.56
CA TRP A 81 15.34 -36.48 -3.38
C TRP A 81 16.85 -36.65 -3.17
N ASP A 82 17.58 -35.59 -3.47
CA ASP A 82 19.01 -35.45 -3.19
C ASP A 82 19.25 -34.47 -2.03
N TRP A 83 18.41 -33.42 -1.94
CA TRP A 83 18.40 -32.43 -0.86
C TRP A 83 17.01 -32.26 -0.25
N LEU A 84 16.92 -32.21 1.08
CA LEU A 84 15.70 -31.87 1.82
C LEU A 84 15.92 -30.54 2.52
N ILE A 85 15.01 -29.59 2.32
CA ILE A 85 15.00 -28.31 3.03
C ILE A 85 13.69 -28.21 3.80
N GLU A 86 13.74 -28.18 5.13
CA GLU A 86 12.55 -27.94 5.96
C GLU A 86 12.55 -26.47 6.41
N VAL A 87 11.47 -25.75 6.11
CA VAL A 87 11.26 -24.34 6.46
C VAL A 87 10.10 -24.23 7.43
N GLY A 88 10.30 -23.57 8.57
CA GLY A 88 9.24 -23.30 9.56
C GLY A 88 9.44 -21.94 10.23
N TYR A 89 8.51 -21.51 11.08
CA TYR A 89 8.58 -20.19 11.71
C TYR A 89 9.57 -20.11 12.87
N LYS A 90 10.22 -18.97 13.08
CA LYS A 90 11.00 -18.75 14.32
C LYS A 90 10.08 -18.62 15.54
N PRO A 91 10.60 -18.84 16.77
CA PRO A 91 9.83 -18.58 17.98
C PRO A 91 9.23 -17.18 18.00
N GLY A 92 7.94 -17.09 18.33
CA GLY A 92 7.21 -15.83 18.51
C GLY A 92 6.58 -15.27 17.25
N VAL A 93 6.94 -15.78 16.08
CA VAL A 93 6.34 -15.40 14.80
C VAL A 93 4.95 -16.02 14.67
N THR A 94 3.99 -15.26 14.16
CA THR A 94 2.61 -15.72 13.94
C THR A 94 2.57 -16.85 12.90
N ASP A 95 2.18 -18.05 13.33
CA ASP A 95 1.92 -19.21 12.47
C ASP A 95 0.42 -19.37 12.25
N SER A 96 -0.12 -18.75 11.19
CA SER A 96 -1.56 -18.80 10.92
C SER A 96 -2.06 -20.21 10.58
N ILE A 97 -1.23 -21.06 9.98
CA ILE A 97 -1.59 -22.45 9.65
C ILE A 97 -1.65 -23.27 10.93
N GLY A 98 -0.64 -23.13 11.79
CA GLY A 98 -0.62 -23.70 13.14
C GLY A 98 -1.88 -23.32 13.91
N GLN A 99 -2.16 -22.03 14.06
CA GLN A 99 -3.37 -21.53 14.75
C GLN A 99 -4.68 -22.08 14.17
N THR A 100 -4.80 -22.14 12.85
CA THR A 100 -5.98 -22.72 12.19
C THR A 100 -6.13 -24.21 12.53
N ALA A 101 -5.00 -24.94 12.54
CA ALA A 101 -4.97 -26.32 12.96
C ALA A 101 -5.36 -26.49 14.43
N GLU A 102 -4.90 -25.63 15.34
CA GLU A 102 -5.30 -25.63 16.75
C GLU A 102 -6.82 -25.50 16.91
N CYS A 103 -7.43 -24.55 16.19
CA CYS A 103 -8.89 -24.37 16.19
C CYS A 103 -9.61 -25.62 15.70
N ALA A 104 -9.17 -26.20 14.57
CA ALA A 104 -9.82 -27.37 14.00
C ALA A 104 -9.63 -28.64 14.87
N ILE A 105 -8.47 -28.81 15.50
CA ILE A 105 -8.23 -29.88 16.48
C ILE A 105 -9.16 -29.70 17.67
N LYS A 106 -9.33 -28.47 18.17
CA LYS A 106 -10.22 -28.20 19.30
C LYS A 106 -11.68 -28.51 18.98
N GLU A 107 -12.14 -28.22 17.77
CA GLU A 107 -13.48 -28.60 17.33
C GLU A 107 -13.65 -30.13 17.25
N LEU A 108 -12.64 -30.83 16.73
CA LEU A 108 -12.70 -32.27 16.48
C LEU A 108 -12.48 -33.12 17.74
N LEU A 109 -11.52 -32.74 18.59
CA LEU A 109 -11.08 -33.51 19.77
C LEU A 109 -11.50 -32.89 21.10
N HIS A 110 -12.01 -31.65 21.13
CA HIS A 110 -12.30 -30.89 22.35
C HIS A 110 -11.09 -30.74 23.28
N LYS A 111 -9.90 -30.60 22.69
CA LYS A 111 -8.62 -30.41 23.39
C LYS A 111 -7.89 -29.21 22.80
N ASP A 112 -7.29 -28.41 23.68
CA ASP A 112 -6.32 -27.41 23.27
C ASP A 112 -4.98 -28.12 23.01
N VAL A 113 -4.50 -28.05 21.76
CA VAL A 113 -3.27 -28.72 21.30
C VAL A 113 -2.45 -27.69 20.54
N SER A 114 -1.35 -27.20 21.11
CA SER A 114 -0.44 -26.29 20.43
C SER A 114 0.17 -26.95 19.19
N THR A 115 -0.03 -26.29 18.06
CA THR A 115 0.30 -26.85 16.74
C THR A 115 1.18 -25.88 15.94
N PHE A 116 2.28 -26.40 15.41
CA PHE A 116 3.24 -25.64 14.61
C PHE A 116 3.37 -26.24 13.23
N SER A 117 3.34 -25.38 12.22
CA SER A 117 3.48 -25.74 10.82
C SER A 117 4.91 -25.53 10.31
N SER A 118 5.31 -26.39 9.39
CA SER A 118 6.50 -26.21 8.55
C SER A 118 6.29 -26.92 7.23
N ARG A 119 7.15 -26.65 6.25
CA ARG A 119 7.11 -27.31 4.94
C ARG A 119 8.46 -27.84 4.58
N GLN A 120 8.50 -29.08 4.10
CA GLN A 120 9.68 -29.65 3.46
C GLN A 120 9.64 -29.46 1.96
N TYR A 121 10.81 -29.23 1.39
CA TYR A 121 11.08 -29.21 -0.03
C TYR A 121 12.09 -30.32 -0.33
N LEU A 122 11.59 -31.39 -0.93
CA LEU A 122 12.35 -32.54 -1.38
C LEU A 122 12.81 -32.27 -2.82
N ILE A 123 14.09 -31.92 -2.97
CA ILE A 123 14.67 -31.46 -4.22
C ILE A 123 15.52 -32.57 -4.82
N GLN A 124 15.20 -32.96 -6.05
CA GLN A 124 15.98 -33.88 -6.84
C GLN A 124 16.81 -33.10 -7.87
N GLY A 125 18.11 -33.34 -7.94
CA GLY A 125 19.00 -32.66 -8.87
C GLY A 125 20.47 -32.72 -8.46
N LYS A 126 21.35 -32.47 -9.42
CA LYS A 126 22.80 -32.36 -9.19
C LYS A 126 23.14 -30.99 -8.62
N LEU A 127 22.93 -30.83 -7.31
CA LEU A 127 23.26 -29.62 -6.56
C LEU A 127 24.47 -29.84 -5.66
N ASN A 128 25.26 -28.81 -5.47
CA ASN A 128 26.22 -28.77 -4.37
C ASN A 128 25.60 -28.08 -3.13
N ALA A 129 26.26 -28.20 -1.97
CA ALA A 129 25.79 -27.62 -0.72
C ALA A 129 25.54 -26.10 -0.81
N ALA A 130 26.39 -25.34 -1.51
CA ALA A 130 26.22 -23.91 -1.67
C ALA A 130 24.95 -23.57 -2.46
N GLN A 131 24.63 -24.33 -3.49
CA GLN A 131 23.39 -24.18 -4.27
C GLN A 131 22.15 -24.54 -3.44
N ALA A 132 22.21 -25.60 -2.64
CA ALA A 132 21.11 -25.95 -1.73
C ALA A 132 20.87 -24.86 -0.67
N HIS A 133 21.94 -24.31 -0.09
CA HIS A 133 21.86 -23.15 0.81
C HIS A 133 21.30 -21.91 0.11
N GLN A 134 21.70 -21.66 -1.14
CA GLN A 134 21.18 -20.55 -1.92
C GLN A 134 19.67 -20.71 -2.18
N ILE A 135 19.21 -21.91 -2.57
CA ILE A 135 17.79 -22.20 -2.73
C ILE A 135 17.04 -21.97 -1.40
N ALA A 136 17.59 -22.42 -0.28
CA ALA A 136 16.97 -22.20 1.03
C ALA A 136 16.83 -20.71 1.36
N ALA A 137 17.93 -19.95 1.36
CA ALA A 137 17.96 -18.57 1.86
C ALA A 137 17.40 -17.53 0.87
N ASP A 138 17.54 -17.77 -0.44
CA ASP A 138 17.17 -16.80 -1.46
C ASP A 138 15.79 -17.02 -2.05
N LEU A 139 15.27 -18.26 -2.00
CA LEU A 139 14.00 -18.63 -2.64
C LEU A 139 12.95 -19.19 -1.68
N LEU A 140 13.31 -20.10 -0.79
CA LEU A 140 12.34 -20.87 0.01
C LEU A 140 12.01 -20.27 1.37
N ALA A 141 13.01 -19.72 2.06
CA ALA A 141 12.89 -19.20 3.40
C ALA A 141 13.12 -17.68 3.45
N ASN A 142 12.47 -17.05 4.42
CA ASN A 142 12.76 -15.71 4.87
C ASN A 142 13.47 -15.76 6.23
N ASP A 143 14.80 -15.66 6.21
CA ASP A 143 15.68 -15.75 7.38
C ASP A 143 15.38 -14.72 8.48
N LEU A 144 14.50 -13.75 8.27
CA LEU A 144 14.05 -12.84 9.32
C LEU A 144 13.05 -13.53 10.25
N ILE A 145 12.08 -14.23 9.68
CA ILE A 145 10.90 -14.79 10.37
C ILE A 145 10.84 -16.32 10.35
N GLU A 146 11.62 -16.95 9.48
CA GLU A 146 11.65 -18.40 9.30
C GLU A 146 13.03 -18.97 9.65
N ARG A 147 13.01 -20.21 10.11
CA ARG A 147 14.16 -21.09 10.28
C ARG A 147 14.13 -22.10 9.13
N TYR A 148 15.30 -22.56 8.72
CA TYR A 148 15.37 -23.70 7.82
C TYR A 148 16.49 -24.67 8.21
N SER A 149 16.30 -25.94 7.88
CA SER A 149 17.29 -27.00 8.05
C SER A 149 17.50 -27.69 6.70
N ILE A 150 18.75 -28.01 6.38
CA ILE A 150 19.12 -28.63 5.11
C ILE A 150 19.74 -30.00 5.38
N TYR A 151 19.28 -31.01 4.66
CA TYR A 151 19.76 -32.38 4.74
C TYR A 151 20.15 -32.87 3.36
N GLU A 152 21.29 -33.57 3.27
CA GLU A 152 21.74 -34.27 2.06
C GLU A 152 21.41 -35.76 2.20
N ARG A 153 20.91 -36.39 1.12
CA ARG A 153 20.39 -37.77 1.16
C ARG A 153 21.39 -38.78 1.72
N ALA A 154 22.68 -38.58 1.47
CA ALA A 154 23.77 -39.25 2.16
C ALA A 154 24.68 -38.16 2.73
N PRO A 155 24.80 -38.00 4.06
CA PRO A 155 24.71 -39.04 5.09
C PRO A 155 23.44 -39.03 5.97
N TRP A 156 22.27 -38.59 5.49
CA TRP A 156 21.04 -38.53 6.31
C TRP A 156 20.73 -39.85 7.04
N ASP A 157 20.52 -39.78 8.35
CA ASP A 157 20.34 -40.91 9.27
C ASP A 157 18.88 -41.38 9.39
N GLY A 158 17.98 -40.75 8.64
CA GLY A 158 16.55 -41.05 8.66
C GLY A 158 15.76 -40.27 9.72
N VAL A 159 16.42 -39.39 10.49
CA VAL A 159 15.75 -38.61 11.53
C VAL A 159 15.63 -37.16 11.10
N ILE A 160 14.45 -36.59 11.32
CA ILE A 160 14.22 -35.14 11.22
C ILE A 160 13.82 -34.67 12.62
N PRO A 161 14.61 -33.80 13.27
CA PRO A 161 14.32 -33.33 14.61
C PRO A 161 12.95 -32.66 14.70
N LEU A 162 12.21 -32.97 15.76
CA LEU A 162 11.02 -32.23 16.15
C LEU A 162 11.44 -30.85 16.70
N VAL A 163 10.91 -29.79 16.11
CA VAL A 163 11.21 -28.41 16.55
C VAL A 163 9.92 -27.74 17.00
N ILE A 164 9.84 -27.44 18.31
CA ILE A 164 8.80 -26.61 18.90
C ILE A 164 9.36 -25.18 19.05
N PRO A 165 8.89 -24.21 18.25
CA PRO A 165 9.38 -22.84 18.32
C PRO A 165 8.73 -22.05 19.47
N ALA A 166 8.90 -22.51 20.71
CA ALA A 166 8.39 -21.80 21.88
C ALA A 166 9.28 -20.59 22.21
N VAL A 167 8.65 -19.46 22.55
CA VAL A 167 9.37 -18.28 23.06
C VAL A 167 9.68 -18.49 24.53
N HIS A 168 10.96 -18.39 24.87
CA HIS A 168 11.43 -18.36 26.25
C HIS A 168 12.15 -17.03 26.47
N LEU A 169 11.52 -16.13 27.22
CA LEU A 169 12.14 -14.89 27.66
C LEU A 169 12.77 -15.15 29.04
N ASP A 170 14.09 -15.29 29.08
CA ASP A 170 14.87 -15.46 30.31
C ASP A 170 15.05 -14.13 31.06
N HIS A 171 13.96 -13.39 31.28
CA HIS A 171 13.96 -12.17 32.07
C HIS A 171 12.67 -12.03 32.91
N THR A 172 12.79 -11.34 34.04
CA THR A 172 11.62 -10.95 34.85
C THR A 172 11.22 -9.54 34.41
N PRO A 173 9.96 -9.33 33.99
CA PRO A 173 9.48 -8.02 33.59
C PRO A 173 9.80 -6.95 34.63
N SER A 174 10.28 -5.80 34.18
CA SER A 174 10.71 -4.72 35.06
C SER A 174 10.36 -3.35 34.48
N VAL A 175 10.39 -2.33 35.34
CA VAL A 175 10.18 -0.92 34.93
C VAL A 175 11.48 -0.18 35.20
N GLU A 176 12.12 0.30 34.14
CA GLU A 176 13.34 1.08 34.23
C GLU A 176 13.02 2.57 34.44
N VAL A 177 13.83 3.27 35.25
CA VAL A 177 13.77 4.73 35.40
C VAL A 177 14.94 5.33 34.64
N ILE A 178 14.68 6.25 33.69
CA ILE A 178 15.67 6.78 32.75
C ILE A 178 16.14 8.18 33.17
N PRO A 179 17.36 8.34 33.71
CA PRO A 179 17.85 9.65 34.15
C PRO A 179 18.12 10.57 32.96
N LEU A 180 17.52 11.78 32.98
CA LEU A 180 17.67 12.79 31.92
C LEU A 180 18.48 14.02 32.36
N ASP A 181 19.15 14.01 33.51
CA ASP A 181 19.93 15.16 34.00
C ASP A 181 21.32 15.29 33.38
N GLY A 182 21.69 14.36 32.50
CA GLY A 182 22.98 14.36 31.81
C GLY A 182 23.18 15.52 30.84
N SER A 183 24.39 15.59 30.31
CA SER A 183 24.82 16.43 29.20
C SER A 183 24.05 16.13 27.91
N ASP A 184 24.14 17.03 26.94
CA ASP A 184 23.51 16.87 25.63
C ASP A 184 24.01 15.61 24.90
N GLU A 185 25.28 15.25 25.10
CA GLU A 185 25.86 14.01 24.55
C GLU A 185 25.23 12.76 25.19
N GLU A 186 24.99 12.77 26.50
CA GLU A 186 24.33 11.68 27.23
C GLU A 186 22.85 11.55 26.84
N LEU A 187 22.13 12.67 26.66
CA LEU A 187 20.75 12.65 26.16
C LEU A 187 20.67 12.02 24.77
N MET A 188 21.54 12.45 23.85
CA MET A 188 21.56 11.88 22.50
C MET A 188 22.06 10.44 22.49
N LYS A 189 22.89 10.04 23.46
CA LYS A 189 23.26 8.63 23.64
C LYS A 189 22.04 7.78 24.02
N ILE A 190 21.23 8.23 24.98
CA ILE A 190 19.96 7.57 25.35
C ILE A 190 19.05 7.41 24.13
N SER A 191 18.85 8.50 23.37
CA SER A 191 18.01 8.48 22.17
C SER A 191 18.48 7.45 21.13
N ARG A 192 19.79 7.34 20.90
CA ARG A 192 20.37 6.36 19.95
C ARG A 192 20.31 4.92 20.45
N GLU A 193 20.69 4.68 21.70
CA GLU A 193 20.77 3.31 22.26
C GLU A 193 19.40 2.67 22.43
N ARG A 194 18.36 3.48 22.69
CA ARG A 194 16.96 3.04 22.81
C ARG A 194 16.13 3.23 21.53
N LEU A 195 16.74 3.65 20.41
CA LEU A 195 16.05 3.82 19.13
C LEU A 195 14.82 4.76 19.20
N LEU A 196 14.91 5.82 20.01
CA LEU A 196 13.80 6.76 20.25
C LEU A 196 13.54 7.70 19.07
N ALA A 197 14.53 7.89 18.19
CA ALA A 197 14.51 8.87 17.10
C ALA A 197 14.15 10.31 17.54
N LEU A 198 14.44 10.65 18.80
CA LEU A 198 14.24 11.99 19.37
C LEU A 198 15.47 12.86 19.15
N ASN A 199 15.26 14.09 18.68
CA ASN A 199 16.31 15.08 18.53
C ASN A 199 16.61 15.81 19.84
N LEU A 200 17.67 16.63 19.85
CA LEU A 200 18.13 17.31 21.07
C LEU A 200 17.09 18.28 21.65
N GLU A 201 16.34 19.00 20.81
CA GLU A 201 15.30 19.95 21.26
C GLU A 201 14.13 19.20 21.92
N GLU A 202 13.75 18.05 21.38
CA GLU A 202 12.74 17.16 21.96
C GLU A 202 13.21 16.56 23.29
N MET A 203 14.45 16.06 23.35
CA MET A 203 15.03 15.55 24.60
C MET A 203 15.11 16.64 25.68
N HIS A 204 15.41 17.88 25.30
CA HIS A 204 15.34 19.03 26.21
C HIS A 204 13.91 19.31 26.67
N ALA A 205 12.92 19.31 25.78
CA ALA A 205 11.52 19.52 26.15
C ALA A 205 11.04 18.48 27.18
N ILE A 206 11.39 17.20 26.98
CA ILE A 206 11.11 16.13 27.94
C ILE A 206 11.83 16.37 29.27
N ARG A 207 13.14 16.63 29.24
CA ARG A 207 13.93 16.91 30.46
C ARG A 207 13.32 18.05 31.29
N GLU A 208 13.01 19.17 30.64
CA GLU A 208 12.46 20.34 31.32
C GLU A 208 11.04 20.09 31.84
N HIS A 209 10.22 19.31 31.11
CA HIS A 209 8.91 18.87 31.62
C HIS A 209 9.07 18.09 32.94
N TYR A 210 9.95 17.10 33.00
CA TYR A 210 10.17 16.31 34.21
C TYR A 210 10.77 17.13 35.36
N ARG A 211 11.65 18.09 35.06
CA ARG A 211 12.17 19.04 36.06
C ARG A 211 11.08 19.92 36.66
N ALA A 212 10.19 20.47 35.82
CA ALA A 212 9.09 21.32 36.26
C ALA A 212 8.08 20.58 37.16
N HIS A 213 7.92 19.26 36.97
CA HIS A 213 6.91 18.46 37.67
C HIS A 213 7.46 17.56 38.78
N ARG A 214 8.74 17.72 39.20
CA ARG A 214 9.34 16.89 40.28
C ARG A 214 8.53 16.89 41.57
N GLY A 215 8.05 18.05 42.02
CA GLY A 215 7.29 18.16 43.27
C GLY A 215 5.93 17.45 43.21
N GLU A 216 5.30 17.40 42.02
CA GLU A 216 4.09 16.59 41.82
C GLU A 216 4.41 15.10 41.87
N ARG A 217 5.47 14.66 41.16
CA ARG A 217 5.88 13.27 41.13
C ARG A 217 6.26 12.75 42.52
N GLU A 218 6.97 13.55 43.32
CA GLU A 218 7.28 13.21 44.72
C GLU A 218 6.01 13.03 45.57
N ARG A 219 5.03 13.93 45.44
CA ARG A 219 3.73 13.80 46.13
C ARG A 219 2.99 12.52 45.75
N LEU A 220 3.09 12.10 44.49
CA LEU A 220 2.49 10.88 43.95
C LEU A 220 3.36 9.63 44.19
N ARG A 221 4.52 9.77 44.85
CA ARG A 221 5.52 8.70 45.08
C ARG A 221 6.02 8.07 43.78
N LEU A 222 6.14 8.88 42.73
CA LEU A 222 6.71 8.52 41.44
C LEU A 222 8.20 8.90 41.37
N PRO A 223 9.00 8.21 40.55
CA PRO A 223 10.41 8.58 40.35
C PRO A 223 10.54 10.00 39.76
N PRO A 224 11.61 10.75 40.05
CA PRO A 224 11.78 12.12 39.55
C PRO A 224 12.09 12.22 38.04
N HIS A 225 12.32 11.08 37.40
CA HIS A 225 12.65 10.89 35.99
C HIS A 225 11.57 10.06 35.29
N PRO A 226 11.52 10.07 33.95
CA PRO A 226 10.63 9.19 33.21
C PRO A 226 10.92 7.72 33.49
N THR A 227 9.88 6.89 33.48
CA THR A 227 10.06 5.46 33.25
C THR A 227 10.35 5.19 31.76
N ASP A 228 10.83 4.00 31.46
CA ASP A 228 10.91 3.48 30.10
C ASP A 228 9.58 3.61 29.33
N ALA A 229 8.46 3.16 29.92
CA ALA A 229 7.14 3.24 29.31
C ALA A 229 6.72 4.69 29.00
N GLU A 230 7.07 5.64 29.89
CA GLU A 230 6.80 7.06 29.67
C GLU A 230 7.65 7.64 28.52
N LEU A 231 8.96 7.38 28.52
CA LEU A 231 9.88 7.91 27.51
C LEU A 231 9.62 7.31 26.13
N GLU A 232 9.40 6.01 26.06
CA GLU A 232 9.09 5.30 24.81
C GLU A 232 7.71 5.71 24.26
N SER A 233 6.71 5.93 25.12
CA SER A 233 5.41 6.47 24.69
C SER A 233 5.55 7.87 24.08
N LEU A 234 6.35 8.74 24.69
CA LEU A 234 6.66 10.07 24.13
C LEU A 234 7.39 9.93 22.78
N ALA A 235 8.39 9.05 22.69
CA ALA A 235 9.15 8.84 21.46
C ALA A 235 8.27 8.38 20.28
N GLN A 236 7.40 7.39 20.50
CA GLN A 236 6.48 6.91 19.46
C GLN A 236 5.46 7.99 19.09
N ASN A 237 4.83 8.63 20.07
CA ASN A 237 3.84 9.68 19.84
C ASN A 237 4.45 10.92 19.18
N TRP A 238 5.75 11.20 19.33
CA TRP A 238 6.44 12.36 18.76
C TRP A 238 7.28 12.02 17.52
N SER A 239 7.24 10.77 17.04
CA SER A 239 7.93 10.33 15.83
C SER A 239 7.46 11.10 14.59
N GLU A 240 8.28 11.14 13.53
CA GLU A 240 7.86 11.75 12.26
C GLU A 240 6.61 11.05 11.72
N HIS A 241 6.58 9.72 11.82
CA HIS A 241 5.47 8.89 11.37
C HIS A 241 4.12 9.23 12.02
N CYS A 242 4.09 9.60 13.31
CA CYS A 242 2.86 9.90 14.04
C CYS A 242 2.50 11.40 14.04
N LYS A 243 3.48 12.31 14.09
CA LYS A 243 3.19 13.76 14.18
C LYS A 243 3.30 14.51 12.88
N HIS A 244 3.95 13.96 11.86
CA HIS A 244 4.16 14.61 10.57
C HIS A 244 4.88 15.96 10.76
N LYS A 245 6.00 15.95 11.49
CA LYS A 245 6.66 17.18 12.00
C LYS A 245 7.22 18.03 10.87
N ILE A 246 7.61 17.45 9.75
CA ILE A 246 8.01 18.18 8.53
C ILE A 246 6.79 18.89 7.94
N PHE A 247 5.66 18.19 7.81
CA PHE A 247 4.41 18.75 7.25
C PHE A 247 3.77 19.83 8.15
N LYS A 248 3.97 19.76 9.46
CA LYS A 248 3.55 20.75 10.47
C LYS A 248 4.62 21.79 10.82
N GLY A 249 5.82 21.65 10.25
CA GLY A 249 6.96 22.50 10.52
C GLY A 249 6.82 23.91 9.97
N ARG A 250 7.63 24.82 10.50
CA ARG A 250 7.78 26.18 9.98
C ARG A 250 8.95 26.20 8.99
N ILE A 251 8.64 26.44 7.72
CA ILE A 251 9.60 26.38 6.62
C ILE A 251 9.90 27.79 6.10
N GLU A 252 11.17 28.18 6.12
CA GLU A 252 11.66 29.32 5.36
C GLU A 252 11.99 28.87 3.93
N TYR A 253 11.11 29.19 2.97
CA TYR A 253 11.29 28.83 1.57
C TYR A 253 11.93 29.98 0.80
N CYS A 254 13.07 29.72 0.16
CA CYS A 254 13.80 30.66 -0.68
C CYS A 254 13.82 30.17 -2.13
N ASP A 255 13.45 31.05 -3.05
CA ASP A 255 13.68 30.92 -4.49
C ASP A 255 14.59 32.06 -4.96
N PRO A 256 15.92 31.83 -4.99
CA PRO A 256 16.88 32.86 -5.37
C PRO A 256 16.70 33.36 -6.80
N ALA A 257 16.25 32.50 -7.73
CA ALA A 257 16.06 32.87 -9.13
C ALA A 257 14.93 33.89 -9.30
N MET A 258 13.87 33.78 -8.47
CA MET A 258 12.77 34.74 -8.43
C MET A 258 12.98 35.88 -7.42
N GLY A 259 14.07 35.86 -6.64
CA GLY A 259 14.30 36.82 -5.56
C GLY A 259 13.23 36.78 -4.46
N ARG A 260 12.59 35.61 -4.25
CA ARG A 260 11.44 35.44 -3.33
C ARG A 260 11.86 34.62 -2.12
N THR A 261 11.55 35.13 -0.93
CA THR A 261 11.60 34.37 0.33
C THR A 261 10.26 34.48 1.01
N GLU A 262 9.74 33.36 1.50
CA GLU A 262 8.50 33.33 2.26
C GLU A 262 8.58 32.34 3.42
N ILE A 263 7.76 32.60 4.45
CA ILE A 263 7.63 31.72 5.60
C ILE A 263 6.31 30.97 5.47
N ILE A 264 6.40 29.64 5.42
CA ILE A 264 5.26 28.74 5.35
C ILE A 264 5.12 28.08 6.72
N ASP A 265 3.99 28.32 7.37
CA ASP A 265 3.65 27.68 8.65
C ASP A 265 2.77 26.47 8.38
N SER A 266 3.39 25.28 8.37
CA SER A 266 2.82 24.00 7.94
C SER A 266 2.37 23.97 6.47
N VAL A 267 3.09 23.17 5.66
CA VAL A 267 2.67 22.86 4.28
C VAL A 267 1.33 22.12 4.24
N PHE A 268 1.04 21.29 5.25
CA PHE A 268 -0.25 20.61 5.39
C PHE A 268 -1.41 21.60 5.58
N LYS A 269 -1.30 22.50 6.58
CA LYS A 269 -2.33 23.49 6.89
C LYS A 269 -2.51 24.51 5.77
N THR A 270 -1.41 24.95 5.18
CA THR A 270 -1.40 26.00 4.16
C THR A 270 -1.92 25.49 2.82
N PHE A 271 -1.46 24.32 2.36
CA PHE A 271 -1.75 23.85 1.01
C PHE A 271 -2.80 22.74 0.96
N ILE A 272 -2.68 21.69 1.76
CA ILE A 272 -3.59 20.54 1.69
C ILE A 272 -4.95 20.88 2.33
N GLN A 273 -4.95 21.21 3.62
CA GLN A 273 -6.16 21.69 4.31
C GLN A 273 -6.63 23.04 3.78
N GLY A 274 -5.72 23.87 3.25
CA GLY A 274 -6.06 25.13 2.62
C GLY A 274 -6.96 24.93 1.40
N ALA A 275 -6.59 24.04 0.49
CA ALA A 275 -7.36 23.73 -0.71
C ALA A 275 -8.73 23.17 -0.36
N THR A 276 -8.78 22.15 0.51
CA THR A 276 -10.05 21.56 0.94
C THR A 276 -10.96 22.58 1.62
N ARG A 277 -10.44 23.50 2.45
CA ARG A 277 -11.25 24.57 3.06
C ARG A 277 -11.79 25.56 2.03
N GLU A 278 -11.04 25.85 0.97
CA GLU A 278 -11.52 26.72 -0.11
C GLU A 278 -12.68 26.04 -0.86
N ILE A 279 -12.49 24.78 -1.23
CA ILE A 279 -13.48 23.98 -1.98
C ILE A 279 -14.73 23.70 -1.14
N ALA A 280 -14.58 23.46 0.16
CA ALA A 280 -15.67 23.21 1.10
C ALA A 280 -16.68 24.36 1.19
N LYS A 281 -16.33 25.58 0.75
CA LYS A 281 -17.28 26.70 0.67
C LYS A 281 -18.39 26.47 -0.34
N GLU A 282 -18.14 25.63 -1.35
CA GLU A 282 -19.05 25.34 -2.45
C GLU A 282 -19.53 23.88 -2.48
N LYS A 283 -18.92 22.99 -1.68
CA LYS A 283 -19.21 21.55 -1.63
C LYS A 283 -19.73 21.13 -0.26
N ASP A 284 -20.98 20.67 -0.19
CA ASP A 284 -21.65 20.26 1.06
C ASP A 284 -21.54 18.75 1.37
N TRP A 285 -20.86 17.99 0.52
CA TRP A 285 -20.72 16.54 0.64
C TRP A 285 -19.46 16.11 1.40
N LEU A 286 -18.64 17.05 1.88
CA LEU A 286 -17.54 16.78 2.81
C LEU A 286 -18.10 16.60 4.22
N VAL A 287 -17.80 15.48 4.87
CA VAL A 287 -18.42 15.11 6.15
C VAL A 287 -17.45 15.23 7.32
N SER A 288 -16.32 14.51 7.27
CA SER A 288 -15.24 14.61 8.25
C SER A 288 -13.93 14.37 7.54
N VAL A 289 -13.06 15.38 7.52
CA VAL A 289 -11.80 15.37 6.77
C VAL A 289 -10.69 15.82 7.71
N PHE A 290 -9.58 15.08 7.74
CA PHE A 290 -8.41 15.33 8.59
C PHE A 290 -8.66 15.28 10.13
N GLU A 291 -9.73 14.63 10.59
CA GLU A 291 -10.10 14.53 12.02
C GLU A 291 -10.08 13.09 12.58
N ASP A 292 -9.94 12.10 11.71
CA ASP A 292 -10.07 10.68 12.01
C ASP A 292 -9.08 9.87 11.14
N ASN A 293 -9.06 8.54 11.31
CA ASN A 293 -8.14 7.62 10.62
C ASN A 293 -8.19 7.75 9.09
N ALA A 294 -9.37 8.07 8.54
CA ALA A 294 -9.59 8.23 7.11
C ALA A 294 -10.54 9.40 6.79
N GLY A 295 -10.59 9.79 5.52
CA GLY A 295 -11.44 10.87 5.04
C GLY A 295 -12.86 10.39 4.75
N VAL A 296 -13.87 11.16 5.16
CA VAL A 296 -15.29 10.82 5.01
C VAL A 296 -16.00 11.80 4.06
N ILE A 297 -16.64 11.26 3.03
CA ILE A 297 -17.48 12.00 2.08
C ILE A 297 -18.88 11.41 2.03
N ARG A 298 -19.86 12.21 1.60
CA ARG A 298 -21.26 11.78 1.49
C ARG A 298 -21.55 11.19 0.11
N LEU A 299 -22.07 9.96 0.07
CA LEU A 299 -22.56 9.32 -1.17
C LEU A 299 -24.00 9.74 -1.48
N ASP A 300 -24.85 9.66 -0.47
CA ASP A 300 -26.26 10.07 -0.51
C ASP A 300 -26.76 10.47 0.90
N GLU A 301 -28.07 10.62 1.09
CA GLU A 301 -28.62 10.99 2.41
C GLU A 301 -28.48 9.87 3.47
N GLU A 302 -28.28 8.63 3.05
CA GLU A 302 -28.28 7.45 3.91
C GLU A 302 -26.88 6.88 4.14
N TYR A 303 -25.89 7.17 3.28
CA TYR A 303 -24.56 6.58 3.34
C TYR A 303 -23.43 7.59 3.12
N ASN A 304 -22.35 7.35 3.87
CA ASN A 304 -21.05 7.99 3.71
C ASN A 304 -20.02 6.99 3.20
N LEU A 305 -19.04 7.49 2.45
CA LEU A 305 -17.88 6.75 1.97
C LEU A 305 -16.65 7.17 2.74
N VAL A 306 -15.74 6.22 2.86
CA VAL A 306 -14.45 6.39 3.52
C VAL A 306 -13.37 5.89 2.58
N PHE A 307 -12.26 6.61 2.49
CA PHE A 307 -11.10 6.13 1.74
C PHE A 307 -9.80 6.56 2.43
N LYS A 308 -8.86 5.63 2.47
CA LYS A 308 -7.52 5.80 3.04
C LYS A 308 -6.51 5.07 2.18
N VAL A 309 -5.34 5.67 2.04
CA VAL A 309 -4.15 5.04 1.46
C VAL A 309 -2.98 5.28 2.43
N GLU A 310 -2.24 4.22 2.73
CA GLU A 310 -1.07 4.21 3.59
C GLU A 310 0.17 3.72 2.81
N THR A 311 1.35 3.83 3.41
CA THR A 311 2.61 3.36 2.83
C THR A 311 3.33 2.41 3.75
N HIS A 312 3.96 1.36 3.21
CA HIS A 312 4.67 0.36 4.00
C HIS A 312 6.08 0.06 3.47
N ASN A 313 6.82 1.12 3.12
CA ASN A 313 8.07 1.07 2.35
C ASN A 313 9.23 0.37 3.08
N SER A 314 9.57 0.79 4.32
CA SER A 314 10.73 0.26 5.04
C SER A 314 10.58 -1.22 5.37
N PRO A 315 9.44 -1.67 5.91
CA PRO A 315 9.26 -3.09 6.20
C PRO A 315 9.23 -3.91 4.92
N SER A 316 8.64 -3.41 3.83
CA SER A 316 8.64 -4.11 2.53
C SER A 316 10.03 -4.18 1.87
N ALA A 317 10.98 -3.31 2.25
CA ALA A 317 12.37 -3.43 1.83
C ALA A 317 13.09 -4.57 2.56
N LEU A 318 12.81 -4.74 3.86
CA LEU A 318 13.45 -5.73 4.73
C LEU A 318 12.81 -7.13 4.59
N ASP A 319 11.49 -7.19 4.66
CA ASP A 319 10.65 -8.35 4.39
C ASP A 319 9.53 -7.94 3.43
N PRO A 320 9.73 -8.13 2.12
CA PRO A 320 8.73 -7.79 1.10
C PRO A 320 7.36 -8.44 1.33
N TYR A 321 7.31 -9.68 1.82
CA TYR A 321 6.05 -10.39 2.03
C TYR A 321 5.33 -9.90 3.29
N GLY A 322 6.01 -9.95 4.45
CA GLY A 322 5.44 -9.52 5.72
C GLY A 322 5.06 -8.04 5.70
N GLY A 323 5.95 -7.19 5.18
CA GLY A 323 5.72 -5.74 5.08
C GLY A 323 4.52 -5.38 4.20
N ALA A 324 4.32 -6.03 3.06
CA ALA A 324 3.16 -5.76 2.21
C ALA A 324 1.85 -6.33 2.79
N LEU A 325 1.92 -7.52 3.40
CA LEU A 325 0.79 -8.13 4.10
C LEU A 325 0.28 -7.21 5.23
N THR A 326 1.18 -6.72 6.09
CA THR A 326 0.82 -5.77 7.15
C THR A 326 0.45 -4.40 6.62
N GLY A 327 0.97 -4.00 5.46
CA GLY A 327 0.53 -2.81 4.73
C GLY A 327 -0.96 -2.87 4.41
N ILE A 328 -1.41 -3.94 3.75
CA ILE A 328 -2.80 -4.05 3.30
C ILE A 328 -3.79 -4.30 4.46
N VAL A 329 -3.46 -5.20 5.41
CA VAL A 329 -4.33 -5.42 6.58
C VAL A 329 -4.22 -4.27 7.59
N GLY A 330 -3.14 -3.50 7.57
CA GLY A 330 -3.00 -2.25 8.34
C GLY A 330 -4.02 -1.23 7.87
N VAL A 331 -3.98 -0.86 6.59
CA VAL A 331 -4.90 0.15 6.03
C VAL A 331 -6.37 -0.29 6.05
N ASN A 332 -6.66 -1.60 5.99
CA ASN A 332 -8.02 -2.09 6.20
C ASN A 332 -8.61 -1.62 7.55
N ARG A 333 -7.77 -1.52 8.60
CA ARG A 333 -8.23 -1.09 9.92
C ARG A 333 -8.54 0.39 9.98
N ASP A 334 -8.03 1.22 9.07
CA ASP A 334 -8.30 2.65 9.08
C ASP A 334 -9.78 2.95 8.82
N PRO A 335 -10.44 2.44 7.75
CA PRO A 335 -11.90 2.58 7.62
C PRO A 335 -12.69 1.80 8.67
N MET A 336 -12.16 0.68 9.22
CA MET A 336 -12.80 0.00 10.36
C MET A 336 -12.81 0.89 11.62
N GLY A 337 -11.77 1.70 11.80
CA GLY A 337 -11.60 2.64 12.91
C GLY A 337 -12.23 4.02 12.66
N THR A 338 -12.64 4.34 11.44
CA THR A 338 -13.18 5.66 11.09
C THR A 338 -14.64 5.80 11.50
N GLY A 339 -14.99 6.89 12.18
CA GLY A 339 -16.31 7.11 12.75
C GLY A 339 -16.70 5.99 13.70
N MET A 340 -17.86 5.40 13.46
CA MET A 340 -18.35 4.21 14.15
C MET A 340 -18.01 2.90 13.43
N GLY A 341 -17.14 2.93 12.42
CA GLY A 341 -16.64 1.77 11.68
C GLY A 341 -17.39 1.47 10.38
N CYS A 342 -16.62 1.10 9.34
CA CYS A 342 -17.10 0.93 7.96
C CYS A 342 -17.11 -0.53 7.51
N ARG A 343 -18.04 -0.86 6.60
CA ARG A 343 -17.93 -2.08 5.80
C ARG A 343 -16.93 -1.81 4.67
N LEU A 344 -15.91 -2.65 4.56
CA LEU A 344 -14.86 -2.50 3.55
C LEU A 344 -15.38 -2.94 2.18
N LEU A 345 -15.15 -2.10 1.16
CA LEU A 345 -15.67 -2.27 -0.20
C LEU A 345 -14.59 -2.77 -1.17
N PHE A 346 -13.40 -2.20 -1.09
CA PHE A 346 -12.32 -2.46 -2.03
C PHE A 346 -10.96 -2.09 -1.43
N ASN A 347 -9.93 -2.67 -2.03
CA ASN A 347 -8.53 -2.35 -1.82
C ASN A 347 -7.89 -1.77 -3.09
N THR A 348 -6.79 -1.04 -2.92
CA THR A 348 -5.93 -0.56 -4.01
C THR A 348 -4.46 -0.86 -3.74
N ASP A 349 -3.69 -1.08 -4.80
CA ASP A 349 -2.27 -1.45 -4.72
C ASP A 349 -1.39 -0.70 -5.74
N ILE A 350 -0.62 0.27 -5.27
CA ILE A 350 0.27 1.06 -6.12
C ILE A 350 1.70 0.78 -5.68
N PHE A 351 2.57 0.43 -6.62
CA PHE A 351 3.94 0.02 -6.31
C PHE A 351 4.99 0.73 -7.16
N CYS A 352 6.15 1.00 -6.55
CA CYS A 352 7.34 1.43 -7.26
C CYS A 352 8.51 0.50 -6.97
N PHE A 353 9.10 -0.10 -8.01
CA PHE A 353 10.20 -1.06 -7.91
C PHE A 353 11.37 -0.69 -8.82
N ALA A 354 12.54 -1.28 -8.56
CA ALA A 354 13.58 -1.35 -9.58
C ALA A 354 13.27 -2.46 -10.59
N ASP A 355 13.98 -2.46 -11.71
CA ASP A 355 13.81 -3.43 -12.80
C ASP A 355 13.89 -4.89 -12.26
N PRO A 356 12.86 -5.74 -12.46
CA PRO A 356 12.89 -7.13 -12.03
C PRO A 356 13.91 -8.00 -12.80
N GLN A 357 14.49 -7.51 -13.90
CA GLN A 357 15.56 -8.14 -14.66
C GLN A 357 16.95 -7.58 -14.30
N TYR A 358 17.09 -6.93 -13.13
CA TYR A 358 18.33 -6.32 -12.65
C TYR A 358 19.52 -7.30 -12.70
N SER A 359 20.59 -6.92 -13.38
CA SER A 359 21.79 -7.77 -13.57
C SER A 359 23.07 -7.19 -12.98
N LYS A 360 23.01 -5.97 -12.43
CA LYS A 360 24.17 -5.29 -11.83
C LYS A 360 24.43 -5.81 -10.40
N PRO A 361 25.66 -5.67 -9.86
CA PRO A 361 25.95 -5.99 -8.46
C PRO A 361 25.08 -5.18 -7.48
N LEU A 362 24.55 -5.85 -6.45
CA LEU A 362 23.70 -5.23 -5.43
C LEU A 362 24.54 -4.72 -4.25
N PRO A 363 24.25 -3.51 -3.73
CA PRO A 363 24.75 -3.08 -2.43
C PRO A 363 24.38 -4.07 -1.33
N LYS A 364 25.27 -4.24 -0.35
CA LYS A 364 25.08 -5.16 0.75
C LYS A 364 23.82 -4.81 1.55
N GLY A 365 22.99 -5.82 1.82
CA GLY A 365 21.71 -5.68 2.54
C GLY A 365 20.49 -5.48 1.63
N LEU A 366 20.66 -5.14 0.35
CA LEU A 366 19.55 -5.04 -0.60
C LEU A 366 19.19 -6.40 -1.20
N LYS A 367 17.90 -6.62 -1.44
CA LYS A 367 17.38 -7.81 -2.12
C LYS A 367 17.24 -7.55 -3.62
N HIS A 368 17.30 -8.62 -4.41
CA HIS A 368 17.04 -8.53 -5.84
C HIS A 368 15.64 -7.96 -6.12
N PRO A 369 15.45 -7.01 -7.04
CA PRO A 369 14.15 -6.36 -7.26
C PRO A 369 13.01 -7.33 -7.57
N LYS A 370 13.26 -8.40 -8.35
CA LYS A 370 12.25 -9.46 -8.59
C LYS A 370 11.78 -10.13 -7.30
N ARG A 371 12.68 -10.37 -6.33
CA ARG A 371 12.34 -10.95 -5.02
C ARG A 371 11.47 -9.98 -4.20
N VAL A 372 11.77 -8.68 -4.28
CA VAL A 372 10.96 -7.65 -3.63
C VAL A 372 9.56 -7.59 -4.24
N LEU A 373 9.46 -7.51 -5.56
CA LEU A 373 8.18 -7.48 -6.28
C LEU A 373 7.33 -8.72 -5.96
N GLU A 374 7.87 -9.93 -6.09
CA GLU A 374 7.12 -11.16 -5.80
C GLU A 374 6.67 -11.27 -4.35
N GLY A 375 7.51 -10.84 -3.41
CA GLY A 375 7.13 -10.83 -2.00
C GLY A 375 6.01 -9.83 -1.72
N VAL A 376 6.12 -8.60 -2.23
CA VAL A 376 5.09 -7.56 -2.06
C VAL A 376 3.76 -8.00 -2.67
N ARG A 377 3.78 -8.46 -3.93
CA ARG A 377 2.60 -8.99 -4.63
C ARG A 377 1.90 -10.06 -3.80
N ARG A 378 2.65 -11.07 -3.32
CA ARG A 378 2.10 -12.17 -2.51
C ARG A 378 1.56 -11.69 -1.17
N GLY A 379 2.20 -10.70 -0.54
CA GLY A 379 1.75 -10.12 0.72
C GLY A 379 0.38 -9.44 0.55
N VAL A 380 0.24 -8.60 -0.48
CA VAL A 380 -1.04 -7.94 -0.81
C VAL A 380 -2.11 -8.95 -1.21
N GLU A 381 -1.77 -9.92 -2.06
CA GLU A 381 -2.67 -11.01 -2.45
C GLU A 381 -3.23 -11.73 -1.23
N HIS A 382 -2.35 -12.21 -0.34
CA HIS A 382 -2.77 -12.97 0.83
C HIS A 382 -3.59 -12.12 1.80
N GLY A 383 -3.27 -10.84 1.95
CA GLY A 383 -4.04 -9.93 2.81
C GLY A 383 -5.43 -9.65 2.25
N GLY A 384 -5.54 -9.20 1.00
CA GLY A 384 -6.80 -8.87 0.34
C GLY A 384 -7.71 -10.09 0.16
N ASN A 385 -7.20 -11.15 -0.46
CA ASN A 385 -8.02 -12.33 -0.80
C ASN A 385 -8.55 -13.02 0.47
N LYS A 386 -7.72 -13.19 1.51
CA LYS A 386 -8.14 -13.87 2.75
C LYS A 386 -9.02 -13.02 3.65
N THR A 387 -8.96 -11.69 3.53
CA THR A 387 -9.94 -10.80 4.19
C THR A 387 -11.26 -10.70 3.42
N GLY A 388 -11.31 -11.16 2.17
CA GLY A 388 -12.51 -11.09 1.33
C GLY A 388 -12.81 -9.67 0.84
N ILE A 389 -11.77 -8.89 0.55
CA ILE A 389 -11.86 -7.53 0.03
C ILE A 389 -11.16 -7.50 -1.33
N PRO A 390 -11.85 -7.12 -2.42
CA PRO A 390 -11.28 -7.17 -3.76
C PRO A 390 -10.24 -6.05 -3.92
N THR A 391 -9.12 -6.33 -4.58
CA THR A 391 -8.14 -5.30 -4.98
C THR A 391 -8.51 -4.81 -6.37
N VAL A 392 -9.04 -3.59 -6.49
CA VAL A 392 -9.77 -3.16 -7.70
C VAL A 392 -9.02 -2.18 -8.58
N ASN A 393 -7.99 -1.51 -8.06
CA ASN A 393 -7.25 -0.48 -8.78
C ASN A 393 -5.79 -0.43 -8.31
N GLY A 394 -4.86 -0.22 -9.23
CA GLY A 394 -3.44 -0.22 -8.94
C GLY A 394 -2.58 0.25 -10.12
N THR A 395 -1.29 0.40 -9.89
CA THR A 395 -0.28 0.67 -10.94
C THR A 395 1.11 0.28 -10.45
N ILE A 396 2.02 0.03 -11.39
CA ILE A 396 3.42 -0.32 -11.07
C ILE A 396 4.36 0.57 -11.87
N ARG A 397 5.20 1.32 -11.15
CA ARG A 397 6.29 2.13 -11.72
C ARG A 397 7.64 1.48 -11.49
N PHE A 398 8.49 1.58 -12.50
CA PHE A 398 9.85 1.06 -12.50
C PHE A 398 10.85 2.20 -12.71
N ASP A 399 11.82 2.29 -11.79
CA ASP A 399 13.00 3.17 -11.86
C ASP A 399 14.11 2.54 -11.00
N GLU A 400 15.35 2.53 -11.49
CA GLU A 400 16.49 1.91 -10.78
C GLU A 400 16.69 2.50 -9.37
N ARG A 401 16.29 3.74 -9.10
CA ARG A 401 16.43 4.39 -7.79
C ARG A 401 15.55 3.78 -6.71
N PHE A 402 14.45 3.11 -7.08
CA PHE A 402 13.65 2.32 -6.14
C PHE A 402 14.37 1.05 -5.65
N LEU A 403 15.58 0.76 -6.16
CA LEU A 403 16.46 -0.26 -5.61
C LEU A 403 16.82 0.02 -4.15
N GLY A 404 17.01 1.30 -3.79
CA GLY A 404 17.32 1.69 -2.41
C GLY A 404 16.16 1.36 -1.48
N LYS A 405 14.93 1.58 -1.94
CA LYS A 405 13.71 1.28 -1.18
C LYS A 405 12.52 1.20 -2.14
N PRO A 406 11.73 0.10 -2.12
CA PRO A 406 10.47 0.05 -2.86
C PRO A 406 9.48 1.03 -2.24
N LEU A 407 8.58 1.57 -3.06
CA LEU A 407 7.39 2.26 -2.55
C LEU A 407 6.20 1.32 -2.64
N VAL A 408 5.54 1.10 -1.51
CA VAL A 408 4.42 0.16 -1.39
C VAL A 408 3.25 0.92 -0.79
N TYR A 409 2.30 1.30 -1.65
CA TYR A 409 1.07 1.99 -1.27
C TYR A 409 -0.07 0.96 -1.20
N CYS A 410 -0.77 0.93 -0.08
CA CYS A 410 -1.95 0.10 0.12
C CYS A 410 -3.12 1.01 0.46
N GLY A 411 -4.26 0.86 -0.22
CA GLY A 411 -5.46 1.63 0.06
C GLY A 411 -6.67 0.75 0.34
N THR A 412 -7.62 1.29 1.11
CA THR A 412 -8.90 0.65 1.40
C THR A 412 -10.03 1.67 1.42
N GLY A 413 -11.08 1.38 0.64
CA GLY A 413 -12.34 2.12 0.66
C GLY A 413 -13.41 1.39 1.45
N GLY A 414 -14.28 2.14 2.12
CA GLY A 414 -15.39 1.60 2.92
C GLY A 414 -16.67 2.44 2.83
N ILE A 415 -17.76 1.88 3.34
CA ILE A 415 -19.07 2.52 3.43
C ILE A 415 -19.65 2.38 4.84
N MET A 416 -20.31 3.44 5.31
CA MET A 416 -21.05 3.43 6.56
C MET A 416 -22.39 4.15 6.40
N PRO A 417 -23.44 3.79 7.17
CA PRO A 417 -24.67 4.57 7.23
C PRO A 417 -24.34 6.03 7.60
N ALA A 418 -25.01 7.04 7.06
CA ALA A 418 -24.79 8.43 7.42
C ALA A 418 -25.22 8.74 8.86
N ARG A 419 -26.19 7.96 9.38
CA ARG A 419 -26.67 8.03 10.76
C ARG A 419 -26.86 6.63 11.35
N LEU A 420 -26.55 6.50 12.64
CA LEU A 420 -26.81 5.34 13.48
C LEU A 420 -27.59 5.81 14.71
N ASN A 421 -28.74 5.21 15.01
CA ASN A 421 -29.59 5.62 16.15
C ASN A 421 -29.87 7.14 16.18
N SER A 422 -30.17 7.71 15.00
CA SER A 422 -30.37 9.15 14.78
C SER A 422 -29.14 10.05 14.96
N GLN A 423 -27.99 9.53 15.38
CA GLN A 423 -26.73 10.26 15.51
C GLN A 423 -25.89 10.14 14.23
N PRO A 424 -25.10 11.15 13.85
CA PRO A 424 -24.17 11.02 12.74
C PRO A 424 -23.11 9.94 13.03
N SER A 425 -22.95 8.99 12.13
CA SER A 425 -22.05 7.83 12.31
C SER A 425 -20.55 8.17 12.25
N HIS A 426 -20.20 9.32 11.67
CA HIS A 426 -18.82 9.78 11.59
C HIS A 426 -18.31 10.36 12.93
N GLN A 427 -19.19 10.51 13.93
CA GLN A 427 -18.84 11.09 15.22
C GLN A 427 -18.57 10.01 16.26
N LYS A 428 -17.47 10.19 17.01
CA LYS A 428 -17.08 9.38 18.16
C LYS A 428 -17.40 10.14 19.44
N ILE A 429 -18.15 9.55 20.35
CA ILE A 429 -18.56 10.19 21.61
C ILE A 429 -18.06 9.33 22.77
N ILE A 430 -17.17 9.87 23.62
CA ILE A 430 -16.61 9.13 24.75
C ILE A 430 -16.86 9.91 26.02
N GLU A 431 -17.30 9.22 27.07
CA GLU A 431 -17.58 9.79 28.38
C GLU A 431 -16.62 9.21 29.43
N ALA A 432 -16.41 9.99 30.51
CA ALA A 432 -15.66 9.48 31.65
C ALA A 432 -16.40 8.30 32.28
N GLY A 433 -15.70 7.19 32.49
CA GLY A 433 -16.28 5.94 32.97
C GLY A 433 -16.56 4.92 31.87
N ASP A 434 -16.57 5.30 30.59
CA ASP A 434 -16.57 4.33 29.50
C ASP A 434 -15.33 3.44 29.60
N LEU A 435 -15.51 2.15 29.33
CA LEU A 435 -14.49 1.13 29.42
C LEU A 435 -13.63 1.11 28.15
N ILE A 436 -12.34 0.87 28.34
CA ILE A 436 -11.37 0.65 27.27
C ILE A 436 -11.32 -0.84 27.01
N VAL A 437 -11.73 -1.28 25.83
CA VAL A 437 -11.72 -2.71 25.44
C VAL A 437 -10.80 -2.88 24.24
N MET A 438 -9.83 -3.79 24.35
CA MET A 438 -9.02 -4.24 23.22
C MET A 438 -9.71 -5.45 22.59
N VAL A 439 -9.79 -5.47 21.27
CA VAL A 439 -10.45 -6.50 20.48
C VAL A 439 -9.47 -7.02 19.42
N GLY A 440 -9.44 -8.34 19.21
CA GLY A 440 -8.66 -8.98 18.14
C GLY A 440 -7.41 -9.70 18.64
N GLY A 441 -6.28 -9.53 17.95
CA GLY A 441 -5.05 -10.29 18.14
C GLY A 441 -4.35 -10.10 19.48
N ARG A 442 -3.55 -11.08 19.90
CA ARG A 442 -2.74 -11.03 21.13
C ARG A 442 -1.45 -10.23 20.98
N ILE A 443 -0.97 -9.68 22.08
CA ILE A 443 0.24 -8.87 22.16
C ILE A 443 1.50 -9.73 22.24
N GLY A 444 2.46 -9.47 21.35
CA GLY A 444 3.82 -10.01 21.39
C GLY A 444 4.86 -8.89 21.28
N ALA A 445 6.14 -9.23 21.31
CA ALA A 445 7.26 -8.33 21.00
C ALA A 445 7.36 -8.04 19.48
N ASP A 446 6.23 -7.77 18.83
CA ASP A 446 6.12 -7.60 17.39
C ASP A 446 6.20 -6.11 17.02
N GLY A 447 7.12 -5.74 16.13
CA GLY A 447 7.23 -4.37 15.57
C GLY A 447 7.45 -3.26 16.60
N ILE A 448 8.00 -3.59 17.76
CA ILE A 448 8.47 -2.57 18.71
C ILE A 448 9.49 -1.69 17.98
N HIS A 449 9.33 -0.37 18.12
CA HIS A 449 10.09 0.67 17.40
C HIS A 449 9.80 0.79 15.88
N GLY A 450 8.71 0.22 15.37
CA GLY A 450 8.34 0.31 13.95
C GLY A 450 8.16 1.75 13.45
N ALA A 451 7.48 2.62 14.22
CA ALA A 451 7.26 4.01 13.85
C ALA A 451 8.54 4.88 13.91
N THR A 452 9.37 4.70 14.95
CA THR A 452 10.66 5.40 15.07
C THR A 452 11.63 4.93 13.98
N PHE A 453 11.69 3.63 13.70
CA PHE A 453 12.49 3.07 12.62
C PHE A 453 12.09 3.59 11.23
N SER A 454 10.79 3.73 10.97
CA SER A 454 10.29 4.28 9.70
C SER A 454 10.59 5.78 9.53
N SER A 455 11.04 6.44 10.60
CA SER A 455 11.47 7.85 10.62
C SER A 455 12.98 8.02 10.37
N GLU A 456 13.71 6.96 10.00
CA GLU A 456 15.14 6.99 9.68
C GLU A 456 15.45 6.33 8.33
N ALA A 457 16.67 6.56 7.80
CA ALA A 457 17.14 5.94 6.58
C ALA A 457 17.52 4.46 6.79
N LEU A 458 17.37 3.62 5.75
CA LEU A 458 17.73 2.21 5.81
C LEU A 458 19.26 2.02 5.79
N THR A 459 19.76 1.12 6.65
CA THR A 459 21.18 0.76 6.74
C THR A 459 21.36 -0.76 6.91
N GLU A 460 22.60 -1.24 6.79
CA GLU A 460 22.94 -2.66 7.05
C GLU A 460 22.64 -3.12 8.49
N LYS A 461 22.48 -2.20 9.44
CA LYS A 461 22.23 -2.49 10.86
C LYS A 461 20.77 -2.33 11.27
N SER A 462 19.88 -2.06 10.31
CA SER A 462 18.45 -1.86 10.56
C SER A 462 17.86 -3.08 11.30
N PRO A 463 17.16 -2.88 12.43
CA PRO A 463 16.66 -3.98 13.26
C PRO A 463 15.57 -4.77 12.53
N THR A 464 15.63 -6.09 12.66
CA THR A 464 14.72 -7.03 12.00
C THR A 464 13.44 -7.27 12.81
N SER A 465 13.38 -6.81 14.06
CA SER A 465 12.20 -6.87 14.95
C SER A 465 11.02 -6.03 14.45
N ALA A 466 11.25 -5.15 13.47
CA ALA A 466 10.21 -4.37 12.80
C ALA A 466 9.33 -5.21 11.84
N VAL A 467 9.72 -6.45 11.53
CA VAL A 467 9.00 -7.31 10.60
C VAL A 467 7.93 -8.11 11.32
N GLN A 468 6.70 -8.06 10.79
CA GLN A 468 5.52 -8.68 11.37
C GLN A 468 4.79 -9.53 10.32
N ILE A 469 4.04 -10.53 10.79
CA ILE A 469 3.12 -11.28 9.95
C ILE A 469 1.71 -11.03 10.48
N GLY A 470 0.90 -10.37 9.66
CA GLY A 470 -0.53 -10.19 9.92
C GLY A 470 -1.32 -11.48 9.73
N ASN A 471 -2.45 -11.59 10.42
CA ASN A 471 -3.42 -12.67 10.30
C ASN A 471 -4.76 -12.17 9.71
N PRO A 472 -4.93 -12.22 8.37
CA PRO A 472 -6.16 -11.83 7.67
C PRO A 472 -7.45 -12.45 8.23
N PHE A 473 -7.40 -13.69 8.74
CA PHE A 473 -8.58 -14.38 9.26
C PHE A 473 -9.08 -13.74 10.55
N VAL A 474 -8.18 -13.43 11.48
CA VAL A 474 -8.51 -12.72 12.73
C VAL A 474 -9.12 -11.36 12.41
N GLN A 475 -8.55 -10.62 11.45
CA GLN A 475 -9.11 -9.35 11.01
C GLN A 475 -10.52 -9.50 10.46
N LYS A 476 -10.77 -10.50 9.61
CA LYS A 476 -12.08 -10.71 8.99
C LYS A 476 -13.16 -10.99 10.05
N VAL A 477 -12.90 -11.92 10.96
CA VAL A 477 -13.85 -12.29 12.01
C VAL A 477 -14.10 -11.10 12.97
N MET A 478 -13.04 -10.37 13.31
CA MET A 478 -13.13 -9.14 14.10
C MET A 478 -13.97 -8.06 13.38
N ALA A 479 -13.74 -7.82 12.09
CA ALA A 479 -14.47 -6.83 11.31
C ALA A 479 -15.98 -7.12 11.26
N ASP A 480 -16.35 -8.39 11.05
CA ASP A 480 -17.76 -8.79 11.02
C ASP A 480 -18.43 -8.62 12.40
N MET A 481 -17.73 -8.95 13.48
CA MET A 481 -18.21 -8.73 14.85
C MET A 481 -18.41 -7.25 15.16
N LEU A 482 -17.44 -6.40 14.80
CA LEU A 482 -17.51 -4.96 15.05
C LEU A 482 -18.64 -4.30 14.28
N LEU A 483 -18.92 -4.72 13.05
CA LEU A 483 -20.07 -4.23 12.28
C LEU A 483 -21.41 -4.61 12.94
N GLU A 484 -21.54 -5.82 13.48
CA GLU A 484 -22.73 -6.22 14.24
C GLU A 484 -22.84 -5.42 15.55
N ALA A 485 -21.74 -5.25 16.27
CA ALA A 485 -21.68 -4.45 17.50
C ALA A 485 -22.04 -2.98 17.25
N ARG A 486 -21.64 -2.41 16.11
CA ARG A 486 -21.99 -1.06 15.67
C ARG A 486 -23.50 -0.92 15.47
N ASP A 487 -24.08 -1.84 14.71
CA ASP A 487 -25.50 -1.80 14.34
C ASP A 487 -26.41 -2.00 15.56
N LEU A 488 -25.93 -2.74 16.57
CA LEU A 488 -26.57 -2.91 17.88
C LEU A 488 -26.29 -1.76 18.87
N GLY A 489 -25.38 -0.83 18.53
CA GLY A 489 -25.00 0.30 19.37
C GLY A 489 -24.27 -0.12 20.66
N LEU A 490 -23.36 -1.09 20.59
CA LEU A 490 -22.65 -1.65 21.75
C LEU A 490 -21.38 -0.88 22.14
N TYR A 491 -20.86 -0.04 21.26
CA TYR A 491 -19.72 0.83 21.55
C TYR A 491 -19.99 2.25 21.06
N LYS A 492 -19.22 3.21 21.57
CA LYS A 492 -19.38 4.65 21.27
C LYS A 492 -18.20 5.28 20.52
N ALA A 493 -17.07 4.59 20.47
CA ALA A 493 -15.91 4.95 19.66
C ALA A 493 -15.08 3.72 19.36
N ILE A 494 -14.32 3.79 18.27
CA ILE A 494 -13.39 2.76 17.82
C ILE A 494 -12.11 3.43 17.30
N HIS A 495 -10.98 2.75 17.41
CA HIS A 495 -9.70 3.16 16.85
C HIS A 495 -8.88 1.93 16.49
N ASP A 496 -8.08 2.01 15.42
CA ASP A 496 -7.10 0.97 15.12
C ASP A 496 -5.94 0.97 16.12
N ASN A 497 -5.30 -0.19 16.31
CA ASN A 497 -3.98 -0.27 16.91
C ASN A 497 -2.93 -0.48 15.80
N GLY A 498 -2.25 0.60 15.44
CA GLY A 498 -1.14 0.61 14.50
C GLY A 498 0.19 0.98 15.19
N ALA A 499 0.86 2.00 14.65
CA ALA A 499 2.12 2.53 15.16
C ALA A 499 2.02 2.98 16.63
N GLY A 500 2.94 2.53 17.47
CA GLY A 500 2.92 2.78 18.93
C GLY A 500 1.79 2.09 19.70
N GLY A 501 1.02 1.21 19.06
CA GLY A 501 0.13 0.26 19.71
C GLY A 501 -0.97 0.89 20.60
N ILE A 502 -1.08 0.37 21.82
CA ILE A 502 -2.09 0.82 22.79
C ILE A 502 -1.78 2.25 23.25
N SER A 503 -0.50 2.62 23.35
CA SER A 503 -0.09 3.98 23.76
C SER A 503 -0.71 5.06 22.86
N CYS A 504 -0.56 4.94 21.54
CA CYS A 504 -1.11 5.91 20.59
C CYS A 504 -2.63 5.83 20.54
N SER A 505 -3.19 4.66 20.25
CA SER A 505 -4.65 4.49 20.07
C SER A 505 -5.48 4.91 21.30
N VAL A 506 -5.09 4.47 22.50
CA VAL A 506 -5.77 4.88 23.74
C VAL A 506 -5.44 6.33 24.07
N GLY A 507 -4.21 6.80 23.83
CA GLY A 507 -3.81 8.19 24.03
C GLY A 507 -4.63 9.19 23.20
N GLU A 508 -4.85 8.89 21.92
CA GLU A 508 -5.65 9.73 21.01
C GLU A 508 -7.13 9.76 21.40
N LEU A 509 -7.72 8.60 21.75
CA LEU A 509 -9.08 8.56 22.29
C LEU A 509 -9.17 9.28 23.64
N ALA A 510 -8.15 9.16 24.49
CA ALA A 510 -8.07 9.85 25.77
C ALA A 510 -8.04 11.37 25.62
N GLY A 511 -7.40 11.88 24.56
CA GLY A 511 -7.36 13.31 24.23
C GLY A 511 -8.75 13.92 24.03
N ARG A 512 -9.75 13.11 23.63
CA ARG A 512 -11.15 13.55 23.44
C ARG A 512 -11.93 13.72 24.75
N VAL A 513 -11.48 13.10 25.85
CA VAL A 513 -12.18 13.11 27.16
C VAL A 513 -11.39 13.80 28.25
N GLY A 514 -10.06 13.64 28.25
CA GLY A 514 -9.14 14.22 29.21
C GLY A 514 -8.48 13.22 30.16
N GLY A 515 -8.25 11.96 29.77
CA GLY A 515 -7.41 11.03 30.56
C GLY A 515 -7.87 9.57 30.53
N VAL A 516 -7.03 8.67 31.05
CA VAL A 516 -7.27 7.22 31.10
C VAL A 516 -6.65 6.58 32.33
N GLU A 517 -7.23 5.46 32.73
CA GLU A 517 -6.65 4.48 33.65
C GLU A 517 -6.58 3.14 32.93
N LEU A 518 -5.37 2.62 32.70
CA LEU A 518 -5.10 1.40 31.93
C LEU A 518 -4.37 0.36 32.79
N HIS A 519 -4.72 -0.92 32.66
CA HIS A 519 -4.15 -2.04 33.40
C HIS A 519 -3.59 -3.08 32.42
N LEU A 520 -2.27 -3.13 32.29
CA LEU A 520 -1.59 -3.93 31.26
C LEU A 520 -1.65 -5.43 31.51
N GLU A 521 -1.75 -5.87 32.78
CA GLU A 521 -1.88 -7.28 33.12
C GLU A 521 -3.18 -7.92 32.60
N LYS A 522 -4.14 -7.11 32.12
CA LYS A 522 -5.39 -7.56 31.50
C LYS A 522 -5.29 -7.74 29.99
N ALA A 523 -4.20 -7.29 29.38
CA ALA A 523 -3.99 -7.42 27.95
C ALA A 523 -3.61 -8.87 27.60
N PRO A 524 -4.24 -9.50 26.60
CA PRO A 524 -3.93 -10.86 26.24
C PRO A 524 -2.58 -10.93 25.53
N LEU A 525 -1.65 -11.75 26.06
CA LEU A 525 -0.28 -11.89 25.54
C LEU A 525 -0.12 -13.19 24.75
N LYS A 526 0.73 -13.18 23.72
CA LYS A 526 1.15 -14.38 22.97
C LYS A 526 2.03 -15.30 23.83
N TYR A 527 2.89 -14.71 24.65
CA TYR A 527 3.81 -15.39 25.56
C TYR A 527 4.09 -14.50 26.77
N SER A 528 4.42 -15.13 27.89
CA SER A 528 4.76 -14.44 29.14
C SER A 528 6.13 -13.80 29.09
N GLY A 529 6.35 -12.80 29.95
CA GLY A 529 7.67 -12.20 30.16
C GLY A 529 7.94 -10.98 29.30
N LEU A 530 6.94 -10.28 28.78
CA LEU A 530 7.13 -8.96 28.17
C LEU A 530 7.25 -7.89 29.27
N ASP A 531 8.16 -6.94 29.09
CA ASP A 531 8.21 -5.74 29.94
C ASP A 531 6.93 -4.90 29.76
N PRO A 532 6.48 -4.15 30.78
CA PRO A 532 5.28 -3.32 30.67
C PRO A 532 5.31 -2.32 29.51
N TRP A 533 6.48 -1.75 29.20
CA TRP A 533 6.62 -0.82 28.08
C TRP A 533 6.46 -1.52 26.72
N GLU A 534 6.90 -2.78 26.60
CA GLU A 534 6.73 -3.60 25.39
C GLU A 534 5.25 -3.92 25.15
N ILE A 535 4.49 -4.25 26.21
CA ILE A 535 3.05 -4.50 26.10
C ILE A 535 2.32 -3.24 25.62
N LEU A 536 2.67 -2.08 26.17
CA LEU A 536 2.03 -0.81 25.87
C LEU A 536 2.27 -0.34 24.42
N LEU A 537 3.45 -0.62 23.87
CA LEU A 537 3.90 -0.10 22.58
C LEU A 537 3.95 -1.12 21.45
N SER A 538 3.76 -2.39 21.77
CA SER A 538 3.69 -3.48 20.79
C SER A 538 2.79 -3.09 19.62
N GLU A 539 3.30 -3.29 18.42
CA GLU A 539 2.60 -3.03 17.17
C GLU A 539 2.00 -4.32 16.59
N SER A 540 1.80 -5.38 17.42
CA SER A 540 1.14 -6.63 17.00
C SER A 540 -0.14 -6.34 16.19
N GLN A 541 -0.36 -7.11 15.14
CA GLN A 541 -1.39 -6.82 14.14
C GLN A 541 -2.80 -7.29 14.58
N GLU A 542 -3.80 -6.88 13.79
CA GLU A 542 -5.22 -7.23 13.94
C GLU A 542 -5.84 -6.88 15.30
N ARG A 543 -5.54 -5.69 15.82
CA ARG A 543 -6.13 -5.17 17.05
C ARG A 543 -6.87 -3.86 16.83
N MET A 544 -7.97 -3.68 17.56
CA MET A 544 -8.73 -2.44 17.67
C MET A 544 -8.97 -2.09 19.14
N THR A 545 -9.00 -0.79 19.45
CA THR A 545 -9.48 -0.26 20.73
C THR A 545 -10.91 0.24 20.57
N VAL A 546 -11.84 -0.18 21.42
CA VAL A 546 -13.22 0.35 21.47
C VAL A 546 -13.58 0.93 22.83
N ALA A 547 -14.38 1.99 22.82
CA ALA A 547 -14.98 2.59 24.02
C ALA A 547 -16.38 2.03 24.23
N VAL A 548 -16.58 1.27 25.31
CA VAL A 548 -17.84 0.58 25.62
C VAL A 548 -18.40 1.08 26.94
N SER A 549 -19.68 1.39 27.00
CA SER A 549 -20.29 1.82 28.26
C SER A 549 -20.42 0.66 29.25
N PRO A 550 -20.26 0.91 30.56
CA PRO A 550 -20.33 -0.15 31.57
C PRO A 550 -21.64 -0.95 31.57
N ASP A 551 -22.74 -0.37 31.11
CA ASP A 551 -24.06 -1.02 31.02
C ASP A 551 -24.21 -1.91 29.77
N ARG A 552 -23.33 -1.79 28.78
CA ARG A 552 -23.35 -2.59 27.53
C ARG A 552 -22.21 -3.61 27.42
N ILE A 553 -21.28 -3.62 28.39
CA ILE A 553 -20.08 -4.47 28.30
C ILE A 553 -20.39 -5.97 28.25
N ASP A 554 -21.35 -6.45 29.04
CA ASP A 554 -21.68 -7.88 29.06
C ASP A 554 -22.25 -8.33 27.69
N GLU A 555 -23.08 -7.50 27.06
CA GLU A 555 -23.62 -7.75 25.72
C GLU A 555 -22.51 -7.72 24.66
N PHE A 556 -21.56 -6.77 24.78
CA PHE A 556 -20.41 -6.68 23.88
C PHE A 556 -19.50 -7.92 23.98
N LEU A 557 -19.16 -8.36 25.20
CA LEU A 557 -18.30 -9.52 25.41
C LEU A 557 -18.98 -10.83 25.01
N GLU A 558 -20.30 -10.96 25.22
CA GLU A 558 -21.05 -12.12 24.75
C GLU A 558 -21.11 -12.18 23.22
N LEU A 559 -21.28 -11.04 22.54
CA LEU A 559 -21.19 -10.98 21.09
C LEU A 559 -19.79 -11.36 20.59
N ALA A 560 -18.74 -10.83 21.21
CA ALA A 560 -17.36 -11.17 20.88
C ALA A 560 -17.12 -12.68 20.99
N LYS A 561 -17.53 -13.30 22.10
CA LYS A 561 -17.45 -14.74 22.32
C LYS A 561 -18.23 -15.56 21.28
N ARG A 562 -19.46 -15.14 20.95
CA ARG A 562 -20.28 -15.81 19.93
C ARG A 562 -19.66 -15.75 18.53
N ARG A 563 -18.87 -14.71 18.25
CA ARG A 563 -18.15 -14.52 17.00
C ARG A 563 -16.72 -15.06 17.04
N ASP A 564 -16.30 -15.71 18.12
CA ASP A 564 -14.93 -16.19 18.33
C ASP A 564 -13.87 -15.07 18.20
N VAL A 565 -14.18 -13.90 18.76
CA VAL A 565 -13.28 -12.75 18.81
C VAL A 565 -12.82 -12.53 20.25
N GLU A 566 -11.50 -12.49 20.47
CA GLU A 566 -10.93 -12.16 21.77
C GLU A 566 -11.15 -10.68 22.09
N ALA A 567 -11.72 -10.39 23.26
CA ALA A 567 -12.00 -9.04 23.72
C ALA A 567 -11.70 -8.91 25.23
N SER A 568 -10.90 -7.92 25.60
CA SER A 568 -10.41 -7.73 26.97
C SER A 568 -10.60 -6.30 27.45
N VAL A 569 -11.24 -6.13 28.62
CA VAL A 569 -11.39 -4.83 29.27
C VAL A 569 -10.07 -4.43 29.94
N LEU A 570 -9.40 -3.43 29.41
CA LEU A 570 -8.09 -2.98 29.89
C LEU A 570 -8.19 -1.87 30.94
N GLY A 571 -9.30 -1.13 30.97
CA GLY A 571 -9.36 0.06 31.81
C GLY A 571 -10.59 0.93 31.57
N ARG A 572 -10.45 2.23 31.84
CA ARG A 572 -11.52 3.22 31.67
C ARG A 572 -11.00 4.58 31.25
N PHE A 573 -11.82 5.32 30.51
CA PHE A 573 -11.61 6.74 30.24
C PHE A 573 -11.93 7.58 31.49
N THR A 574 -11.16 8.64 31.70
CA THR A 574 -11.28 9.52 32.87
C THR A 574 -11.17 11.00 32.47
N LYS A 575 -11.31 11.90 33.44
CA LYS A 575 -11.14 13.36 33.29
C LYS A 575 -10.00 13.90 34.16
N THR A 576 -9.02 13.05 34.48
CA THR A 576 -7.93 13.38 35.41
C THR A 576 -6.84 14.27 34.81
N GLY A 577 -6.83 14.44 33.49
CA GLY A 577 -5.74 15.01 32.71
C GLY A 577 -4.57 14.05 32.49
N ARG A 578 -4.67 12.80 32.95
CA ARG A 578 -3.54 11.86 33.02
C ARG A 578 -3.70 10.65 32.13
N PHE A 579 -2.60 10.26 31.49
CA PHE A 579 -2.41 8.94 30.89
C PHE A 579 -1.76 8.05 31.95
N HIS A 580 -2.60 7.35 32.73
CA HIS A 580 -2.17 6.56 33.88
C HIS A 580 -2.24 5.07 33.57
N VAL A 581 -1.07 4.42 33.52
CA VAL A 581 -0.91 3.01 33.19
C VAL A 581 -0.37 2.26 34.40
N PHE A 582 -0.98 1.12 34.68
CA PHE A 582 -0.61 0.18 35.73
C PHE A 582 -0.20 -1.16 35.13
N CYS A 583 0.69 -1.85 35.84
CA CYS A 583 0.96 -3.27 35.64
C CYS A 583 1.08 -3.90 37.03
N GLU A 584 0.24 -4.90 37.33
CA GLU A 584 0.22 -5.61 38.62
C GLU A 584 0.13 -4.68 39.85
N GLY A 585 -0.62 -3.57 39.71
CA GLY A 585 -0.80 -2.56 40.76
C GLY A 585 0.33 -1.54 40.88
N GLN A 586 1.46 -1.70 40.17
CA GLN A 586 2.51 -0.70 40.07
C GLN A 586 2.18 0.32 38.97
N THR A 587 2.35 1.63 39.24
CA THR A 587 2.28 2.65 38.19
C THR A 587 3.51 2.55 37.29
N VAL A 588 3.28 2.26 36.00
CA VAL A 588 4.34 2.14 34.99
C VAL A 588 4.45 3.39 34.12
N ALA A 589 3.36 4.11 33.91
CA ALA A 589 3.38 5.42 33.25
C ALA A 589 2.34 6.37 33.86
N HIS A 590 2.71 7.63 34.04
CA HIS A 590 1.83 8.69 34.53
C HIS A 590 2.17 10.02 33.84
N LEU A 591 1.67 10.19 32.62
CA LEU A 591 1.93 11.36 31.78
C LEU A 591 0.77 12.36 31.81
N ASP A 592 1.07 13.64 31.63
CA ASP A 592 0.07 14.63 31.23
C ASP A 592 -0.38 14.35 29.78
N ILE A 593 -1.69 14.25 29.55
CA ILE A 593 -2.21 13.85 28.23
C ILE A 593 -1.92 14.92 27.15
N HIS A 594 -1.95 16.20 27.52
CA HIS A 594 -1.64 17.29 26.59
C HIS A 594 -0.15 17.29 26.26
N PHE A 595 0.74 17.04 27.23
CA PHE A 595 2.17 16.91 26.95
C PHE A 595 2.48 15.70 26.07
N LEU A 596 1.84 14.55 26.31
CA LEU A 596 1.99 13.36 25.47
C LEU A 596 1.65 13.66 24.00
N LEU A 597 0.52 14.33 23.76
CA LEU A 597 0.02 14.57 22.41
C LEU A 597 0.67 15.80 21.74
N ASP A 598 0.82 16.92 22.45
CA ASP A 598 1.14 18.22 21.85
C ASP A 598 2.33 18.92 22.54
N GLY A 599 3.13 18.19 23.32
CA GLY A 599 4.29 18.74 24.03
C GLY A 599 5.56 18.92 23.20
N HIS A 600 5.59 18.41 21.96
CA HIS A 600 6.79 18.45 21.12
C HIS A 600 7.07 19.85 20.55
N PRO A 601 8.34 20.27 20.42
CA PRO A 601 8.68 21.54 19.77
C PRO A 601 8.33 21.52 18.27
N GLN A 602 7.97 22.69 17.72
CA GLN A 602 7.72 22.84 16.29
C GLN A 602 9.05 22.87 15.52
N LYS A 603 9.22 21.93 14.57
CA LYS A 603 10.39 21.87 13.69
C LYS A 603 10.51 23.16 12.85
N LYS A 604 11.71 23.76 12.81
CA LYS A 604 12.04 24.94 12.01
C LYS A 604 13.13 24.57 11.01
N VAL A 605 12.84 24.73 9.73
CA VAL A 605 13.73 24.29 8.64
C VAL A 605 13.78 25.30 7.52
N LYS A 606 14.84 25.23 6.71
CA LYS A 606 15.06 26.08 5.55
C LYS A 606 15.01 25.24 4.27
N ALA A 607 14.33 25.75 3.27
CA ALA A 607 14.18 25.14 1.96
C ALA A 607 14.72 26.09 0.88
N ILE A 608 15.58 25.62 -0.02
CA ILE A 608 16.16 26.45 -1.10
C ILE A 608 15.87 25.79 -2.44
N TRP A 609 15.01 26.42 -3.24
CA TRP A 609 14.73 25.96 -4.59
C TRP A 609 15.86 26.33 -5.55
N LYS A 610 16.33 25.33 -6.30
CA LYS A 610 17.28 25.49 -7.40
C LYS A 610 16.78 24.67 -8.58
N GLN A 611 16.11 25.32 -9.52
CA GLN A 611 15.54 24.62 -10.67
C GLN A 611 16.64 23.83 -11.41
N PRO A 612 16.52 22.49 -11.52
CA PRO A 612 17.36 21.68 -12.39
C PRO A 612 17.26 22.18 -13.83
N ARG A 613 18.32 22.01 -14.60
CA ARG A 613 18.34 22.33 -16.04
C ARG A 613 18.95 21.17 -16.79
N PHE A 614 18.22 20.69 -17.78
CA PHE A 614 18.66 19.63 -18.68
C PHE A 614 18.78 20.16 -20.10
N GLU A 615 19.65 19.55 -20.90
CA GLU A 615 19.71 19.85 -22.33
C GLU A 615 18.61 19.08 -23.06
N GLU A 616 17.97 19.73 -24.05
CA GLU A 616 17.03 19.04 -24.92
C GLU A 616 17.76 18.03 -25.81
N PRO A 617 17.41 16.74 -25.77
CA PRO A 617 18.10 15.71 -26.52
C PRO A 617 17.97 15.93 -28.03
N THR A 618 19.09 15.85 -28.74
CA THR A 618 19.12 15.93 -30.20
C THR A 618 19.58 14.61 -30.79
N PHE A 619 18.68 13.92 -31.48
CA PHE A 619 18.93 12.65 -32.18
C PHE A 619 18.09 12.55 -33.46
N PRO A 620 18.48 11.79 -34.49
CA PRO A 620 17.68 11.65 -35.71
C PRO A 620 16.38 10.86 -35.46
N GLN A 621 15.32 11.16 -36.22
CA GLN A 621 14.08 10.39 -36.18
C GLN A 621 14.35 8.91 -36.53
N PRO A 622 13.83 7.94 -35.74
CA PRO A 622 13.90 6.54 -36.10
C PRO A 622 13.28 6.30 -37.48
N LYS A 623 13.93 5.45 -38.28
CA LYS A 623 13.45 5.14 -39.64
C LYS A 623 12.17 4.30 -39.63
N ASP A 624 12.05 3.43 -38.64
CA ASP A 624 10.92 2.52 -38.45
C ASP A 624 10.19 2.89 -37.14
N LEU A 625 9.04 3.55 -37.29
CA LEU A 625 8.22 3.95 -36.15
C LEU A 625 7.34 2.81 -35.64
N GLY A 626 7.12 1.77 -36.45
CA GLY A 626 6.45 0.53 -36.02
C GLY A 626 7.33 -0.25 -35.04
N GLU A 627 8.60 -0.46 -35.38
CA GLU A 627 9.58 -1.06 -34.46
C GLU A 627 9.72 -0.23 -33.16
N THR A 628 9.66 1.11 -33.28
CA THR A 628 9.68 2.00 -32.12
C THR A 628 8.45 1.80 -31.22
N LEU A 629 7.26 1.64 -31.81
CA LEU A 629 6.02 1.35 -31.07
C LEU A 629 6.10 0.00 -30.35
N HIS A 630 6.60 -1.06 -31.00
CA HIS A 630 6.83 -2.36 -30.35
C HIS A 630 7.77 -2.27 -29.15
N LYS A 631 8.81 -1.42 -29.22
CA LYS A 631 9.73 -1.17 -28.10
C LYS A 631 9.05 -0.38 -26.98
N MET A 632 8.28 0.65 -27.31
CA MET A 632 7.50 1.43 -26.33
C MET A 632 6.51 0.56 -25.58
N LEU A 633 5.72 -0.25 -26.28
CA LEU A 633 4.80 -1.22 -25.67
C LEU A 633 5.51 -2.25 -24.77
N GLY A 634 6.77 -2.54 -25.07
CA GLY A 634 7.62 -3.44 -24.28
C GLY A 634 8.31 -2.81 -23.08
N ARG A 635 8.19 -1.49 -22.85
CA ARG A 635 8.81 -0.83 -21.68
C ARG A 635 8.09 -1.23 -20.40
N LEU A 636 8.81 -1.39 -19.29
CA LEU A 636 8.22 -1.84 -18.02
C LEU A 636 7.09 -0.93 -17.51
N ASN A 637 7.21 0.38 -17.71
CA ASN A 637 6.18 1.36 -17.32
C ASN A 637 4.95 1.36 -18.24
N VAL A 638 5.02 0.75 -19.43
CA VAL A 638 3.92 0.70 -20.41
C VAL A 638 3.31 -0.71 -20.54
N CYS A 639 4.14 -1.75 -20.48
CA CYS A 639 3.77 -3.13 -20.75
C CYS A 639 2.65 -3.67 -19.84
N SER A 640 2.08 -4.80 -20.23
CA SER A 640 1.00 -5.43 -19.47
C SER A 640 1.38 -5.76 -18.03
N LYS A 641 0.51 -5.39 -17.10
CA LYS A 641 0.59 -5.79 -15.68
C LYS A 641 -0.27 -7.03 -15.36
N GLU A 642 -0.76 -7.72 -16.39
CA GLU A 642 -1.69 -8.87 -16.29
C GLU A 642 -1.21 -9.97 -15.33
N TYR A 643 0.09 -10.28 -15.32
CA TYR A 643 0.67 -11.29 -14.43
C TYR A 643 0.41 -11.00 -12.95
N VAL A 644 0.50 -9.73 -12.53
CA VAL A 644 0.24 -9.31 -11.15
C VAL A 644 -1.25 -9.30 -10.87
N ILE A 645 -2.02 -8.68 -11.75
CA ILE A 645 -3.46 -8.46 -11.60
C ILE A 645 -4.21 -9.79 -11.40
N ARG A 646 -3.94 -10.80 -12.24
CA ARG A 646 -4.67 -12.10 -12.22
C ARG A 646 -4.51 -12.92 -10.93
N GLN A 647 -3.63 -12.52 -10.03
CA GLN A 647 -3.39 -13.19 -8.76
C GLN A 647 -4.33 -12.69 -7.66
N TYR A 648 -4.93 -11.51 -7.85
CA TYR A 648 -5.82 -10.90 -6.87
C TYR A 648 -7.28 -11.23 -7.16
N ASP A 649 -8.08 -11.26 -6.11
CA ASP A 649 -9.53 -11.24 -6.25
C ASP A 649 -10.01 -9.83 -6.64
N HIS A 650 -10.90 -9.77 -7.63
CA HIS A 650 -11.53 -8.53 -8.11
C HIS A 650 -13.07 -8.58 -8.03
N GLU A 651 -13.66 -9.67 -7.53
CA GLU A 651 -15.08 -9.99 -7.70
C GLU A 651 -15.82 -10.29 -6.41
N VAL A 652 -15.10 -10.59 -5.32
CA VAL A 652 -15.71 -10.84 -4.02
C VAL A 652 -16.63 -9.68 -3.64
N GLN A 653 -17.76 -10.02 -3.00
CA GLN A 653 -18.90 -9.14 -2.74
C GLN A 653 -19.79 -8.79 -3.96
N GLY A 654 -19.39 -9.18 -5.18
CA GLY A 654 -20.22 -9.01 -6.39
C GLY A 654 -20.44 -7.56 -6.81
N SER A 655 -19.54 -6.65 -6.44
CA SER A 655 -19.69 -5.20 -6.64
C SER A 655 -18.97 -4.66 -7.87
N ALA A 656 -18.02 -5.38 -8.47
CA ALA A 656 -17.23 -4.88 -9.60
C ALA A 656 -18.05 -4.75 -10.88
N VAL A 657 -18.07 -3.54 -11.45
CA VAL A 657 -18.67 -3.21 -12.75
C VAL A 657 -17.59 -3.11 -13.81
N ILE A 658 -16.52 -2.35 -13.52
CA ILE A 658 -15.30 -2.29 -14.34
C ILE A 658 -14.15 -2.80 -13.48
N LYS A 659 -13.40 -3.77 -14.02
CA LYS A 659 -12.25 -4.45 -13.41
C LYS A 659 -10.94 -3.90 -13.98
N PRO A 660 -9.77 -4.20 -13.38
CA PRO A 660 -8.48 -3.76 -13.89
C PRO A 660 -8.16 -4.23 -15.32
N LEU A 661 -8.68 -5.39 -15.74
CA LEU A 661 -8.57 -5.89 -17.11
C LEU A 661 -9.93 -5.81 -17.80
N VAL A 662 -9.93 -5.27 -19.02
CA VAL A 662 -11.14 -5.07 -19.85
C VAL A 662 -10.88 -5.54 -21.29
N GLY A 663 -11.82 -5.31 -22.20
CA GLY A 663 -11.72 -5.71 -23.60
C GLY A 663 -12.34 -7.07 -23.90
N ALA A 664 -12.30 -7.44 -25.18
CA ALA A 664 -12.98 -8.63 -25.70
C ALA A 664 -12.46 -9.96 -25.11
N ARG A 665 -11.26 -9.96 -24.52
CA ARG A 665 -10.63 -11.13 -23.88
C ARG A 665 -10.23 -10.89 -22.41
N ASP A 666 -10.75 -9.82 -21.78
CA ASP A 666 -10.41 -9.42 -20.40
C ASP A 666 -8.89 -9.37 -20.16
N ASP A 667 -8.19 -8.68 -21.06
CA ASP A 667 -6.74 -8.66 -21.11
C ASP A 667 -6.13 -7.37 -21.70
N GLY A 668 -6.94 -6.33 -21.86
CA GLY A 668 -6.49 -4.95 -22.03
C GLY A 668 -6.50 -4.19 -20.70
N PRO A 669 -5.77 -3.07 -20.59
CA PRO A 669 -5.75 -2.26 -19.37
C PRO A 669 -7.09 -1.53 -19.16
N GLY A 670 -7.46 -1.23 -17.92
CA GLY A 670 -8.55 -0.32 -17.59
C GLY A 670 -8.02 0.94 -16.90
N ASP A 671 -8.56 2.12 -17.26
CA ASP A 671 -8.16 3.42 -16.67
C ASP A 671 -8.49 3.53 -15.18
N ALA A 672 -9.65 2.99 -14.77
CA ALA A 672 -10.16 3.07 -13.41
C ALA A 672 -11.14 1.93 -13.11
N ALA A 673 -11.37 1.68 -11.81
CA ALA A 673 -12.36 0.71 -11.36
C ALA A 673 -13.73 1.38 -11.16
N VAL A 674 -14.80 0.64 -11.45
CA VAL A 674 -16.18 1.06 -11.12
C VAL A 674 -16.84 0.00 -10.26
N LEU A 675 -17.42 0.43 -9.14
CA LEU A 675 -18.05 -0.42 -8.15
C LEU A 675 -19.52 -0.05 -7.95
N TRP A 676 -20.37 -1.06 -7.78
CA TRP A 676 -21.76 -0.93 -7.38
C TRP A 676 -21.93 -1.54 -5.98
N PRO A 677 -21.89 -0.73 -4.90
CA PRO A 677 -21.97 -1.25 -3.55
C PRO A 677 -23.31 -1.96 -3.28
N VAL A 678 -23.28 -3.01 -2.46
CA VAL A 678 -24.48 -3.79 -2.08
C VAL A 678 -25.56 -2.92 -1.44
N GLU A 679 -25.19 -1.86 -0.74
CA GLU A 679 -26.13 -0.86 -0.18
C GLU A 679 -26.95 -0.18 -1.28
N MET A 680 -26.31 0.15 -2.41
CA MET A 680 -26.98 0.76 -3.56
C MET A 680 -27.87 -0.27 -4.27
N MET A 681 -27.38 -1.50 -4.45
CA MET A 681 -28.16 -2.60 -5.03
C MET A 681 -29.46 -2.86 -4.26
N ARG A 682 -29.38 -2.97 -2.92
CA ARG A 682 -30.54 -3.25 -2.05
C ARG A 682 -31.60 -2.16 -2.13
N LYS A 683 -31.19 -0.92 -2.44
CA LYS A 683 -32.09 0.23 -2.62
C LYS A 683 -32.61 0.36 -4.06
N GLY A 684 -32.15 -0.46 -5.00
CA GLY A 684 -32.45 -0.28 -6.43
C GLY A 684 -31.83 0.97 -7.03
N SER A 685 -30.79 1.53 -6.40
CA SER A 685 -30.04 2.69 -6.91
C SER A 685 -28.99 2.22 -7.93
N THR A 686 -28.87 2.92 -9.05
CA THR A 686 -27.82 2.71 -10.06
C THR A 686 -26.52 3.44 -9.74
N ARG A 687 -26.46 4.17 -8.62
CA ARG A 687 -25.28 4.93 -8.23
C ARG A 687 -24.14 3.97 -7.87
N GLY A 688 -22.93 4.31 -8.31
CA GLY A 688 -21.71 3.59 -8.03
C GLY A 688 -20.56 4.51 -7.66
N LEU A 689 -19.39 3.89 -7.49
CA LEU A 689 -18.14 4.53 -7.10
C LEU A 689 -17.11 4.32 -8.20
N VAL A 690 -16.25 5.30 -8.40
CA VAL A 690 -15.10 5.22 -9.30
C VAL A 690 -13.83 5.35 -8.48
N VAL A 691 -12.86 4.48 -8.72
CA VAL A 691 -11.56 4.48 -8.04
C VAL A 691 -10.45 4.54 -9.08
N ALA A 692 -9.64 5.58 -9.02
CA ALA A 692 -8.56 5.83 -9.96
C ALA A 692 -7.29 6.32 -9.23
N ASN A 693 -6.17 6.37 -9.93
CA ASN A 693 -4.93 6.91 -9.40
C ASN A 693 -4.09 7.59 -10.50
N GLY A 694 -3.12 8.39 -10.06
CA GLY A 694 -2.08 9.00 -10.90
C GLY A 694 -0.77 9.14 -10.15
N ILE A 695 0.35 8.84 -10.81
CA ILE A 695 1.70 8.81 -10.21
C ILE A 695 2.80 8.93 -11.28
N ASN A 696 3.57 10.02 -11.21
CA ASN A 696 4.49 10.39 -12.28
C ASN A 696 5.88 10.86 -11.78
N PRO A 697 6.71 10.00 -11.18
CA PRO A 697 7.96 10.43 -10.51
C PRO A 697 9.01 11.03 -11.46
N ASN A 698 9.03 10.65 -12.74
CA ASN A 698 10.06 11.11 -13.70
C ASN A 698 10.04 12.63 -13.91
N TYR A 699 8.85 13.24 -13.94
CA TYR A 699 8.73 14.70 -14.08
C TYR A 699 9.28 15.46 -12.87
N GLY A 700 9.35 14.81 -11.70
CA GLY A 700 9.94 15.36 -10.47
C GLY A 700 11.45 15.59 -10.55
N ASP A 701 12.13 14.97 -11.53
CA ASP A 701 13.54 15.23 -11.81
C ASP A 701 13.75 16.64 -12.42
N ILE A 702 12.74 17.17 -13.11
CA ILE A 702 12.74 18.50 -13.73
C ILE A 702 12.07 19.51 -12.80
N ASP A 703 10.81 19.27 -12.43
CA ASP A 703 10.04 20.16 -11.55
C ASP A 703 8.92 19.43 -10.81
N THR A 704 9.02 19.39 -9.47
CA THR A 704 8.01 18.73 -8.63
C THR A 704 6.68 19.48 -8.55
N TYR A 705 6.61 20.75 -8.95
CA TYR A 705 5.34 21.47 -9.13
C TYR A 705 4.54 20.85 -10.28
N HIS A 706 5.16 20.68 -11.45
CA HIS A 706 4.48 20.07 -12.60
C HIS A 706 4.24 18.58 -12.40
N MET A 707 5.16 17.86 -11.76
CA MET A 707 4.95 16.46 -11.34
C MET A 707 3.65 16.28 -10.54
N ALA A 708 3.41 17.11 -9.52
CA ALA A 708 2.23 17.03 -8.68
C ALA A 708 0.95 17.42 -9.43
N ALA A 709 1.02 18.42 -10.33
CA ALA A 709 -0.10 18.79 -11.20
C ALA A 709 -0.49 17.64 -12.14
N LEU A 710 0.49 16.97 -12.74
CA LEU A 710 0.30 15.85 -13.66
C LEU A 710 -0.30 14.63 -12.95
N ALA A 711 0.20 14.28 -11.77
CA ALA A 711 -0.37 13.17 -10.98
C ALA A 711 -1.83 13.44 -10.58
N LEU A 712 -2.18 14.68 -10.25
CA LEU A 712 -3.57 15.08 -9.94
C LEU A 712 -4.46 15.06 -11.20
N ASP A 713 -3.98 15.60 -12.32
CA ASP A 713 -4.70 15.56 -13.60
C ASP A 713 -4.98 14.13 -14.05
N GLU A 714 -3.97 13.25 -14.01
CA GLU A 714 -4.08 11.85 -14.39
C GLU A 714 -5.11 11.10 -13.53
N ALA A 715 -5.08 11.27 -12.20
CA ALA A 715 -6.04 10.62 -11.31
C ALA A 715 -7.49 11.04 -11.60
N ILE A 716 -7.72 12.34 -11.87
CA ILE A 716 -9.03 12.88 -12.24
C ILE A 716 -9.44 12.37 -13.62
N ARG A 717 -8.52 12.43 -14.59
CA ARG A 717 -8.74 12.03 -15.98
C ARG A 717 -9.13 10.56 -16.09
N ASN A 718 -8.43 9.68 -15.38
CA ASN A 718 -8.75 8.25 -15.31
C ASN A 718 -10.13 8.00 -14.71
N ALA A 719 -10.51 8.73 -13.64
CA ALA A 719 -11.85 8.63 -13.08
C ALA A 719 -12.93 9.10 -14.07
N VAL A 720 -12.68 10.20 -14.78
CA VAL A 720 -13.61 10.75 -15.78
C VAL A 720 -13.71 9.83 -17.00
N ALA A 721 -12.62 9.15 -17.40
CA ALA A 721 -12.59 8.24 -18.54
C ALA A 721 -13.63 7.12 -18.43
N VAL A 722 -13.91 6.66 -17.21
CA VAL A 722 -14.91 5.61 -16.95
C VAL A 722 -16.29 6.16 -16.53
N GLY A 723 -16.47 7.48 -16.49
CA GLY A 723 -17.75 8.13 -16.28
C GLY A 723 -18.00 8.77 -14.91
N ALA A 724 -16.97 8.96 -14.07
CA ALA A 724 -17.13 9.72 -12.83
C ALA A 724 -17.61 11.15 -13.13
N ASP A 725 -18.47 11.70 -12.26
CA ASP A 725 -18.85 13.11 -12.26
C ASP A 725 -17.64 13.96 -11.80
N PRO A 726 -17.05 14.83 -12.66
CA PRO A 726 -15.92 15.68 -12.28
C PRO A 726 -16.19 16.55 -11.06
N GLU A 727 -17.45 16.88 -10.75
CA GLU A 727 -17.83 17.72 -9.62
C GLU A 727 -18.01 16.94 -8.29
N ARG A 728 -17.89 15.60 -8.34
CA ARG A 728 -17.99 14.68 -7.20
C ARG A 728 -16.79 13.73 -7.09
N ILE A 729 -15.60 14.24 -7.39
CA ILE A 729 -14.34 13.55 -7.14
C ILE A 729 -13.70 14.13 -5.88
N ALA A 730 -13.29 13.26 -4.96
CA ALA A 730 -12.39 13.56 -3.85
C ALA A 730 -11.05 12.87 -4.08
N VAL A 731 -9.96 13.40 -3.52
CA VAL A 731 -8.63 12.84 -3.70
C VAL A 731 -7.88 12.64 -2.38
N LEU A 732 -6.85 11.80 -2.43
CA LEU A 732 -5.88 11.59 -1.37
C LEU A 732 -4.47 11.92 -1.86
N ASP A 733 -3.65 12.48 -0.97
CA ASP A 733 -2.26 12.87 -1.22
C ASP A 733 -1.26 11.98 -0.44
N ASN A 734 -0.51 11.15 -1.17
CA ASN A 734 0.44 10.20 -0.59
C ASN A 734 1.88 10.51 -1.02
N PHE A 735 2.64 11.19 -0.16
CA PHE A 735 4.00 11.65 -0.44
C PHE A 735 5.06 10.62 -0.03
N CYS A 736 6.02 10.36 -0.92
CA CYS A 736 7.24 9.61 -0.61
C CYS A 736 8.47 10.41 -1.04
N TRP A 737 9.26 10.80 -0.04
CA TRP A 737 10.44 11.66 -0.19
C TRP A 737 11.69 11.01 0.39
N SER A 738 12.84 11.35 -0.19
CA SER A 738 14.15 11.19 0.46
C SER A 738 14.33 12.25 1.56
N SER A 739 15.29 12.04 2.48
CA SER A 739 15.50 12.85 3.70
C SER A 739 15.26 14.35 3.49
N SER A 740 14.20 14.84 4.14
CA SER A 740 13.77 16.24 4.10
C SER A 740 14.64 17.20 4.93
N ASP A 741 15.76 16.72 5.48
CA ASP A 741 16.77 17.58 6.10
C ASP A 741 17.68 18.23 5.04
N ASP A 742 17.62 17.77 3.77
CA ASP A 742 18.22 18.45 2.63
C ASP A 742 17.36 19.64 2.15
N GLU A 743 17.97 20.83 2.07
CA GLU A 743 17.27 22.08 1.74
C GLU A 743 16.60 22.05 0.36
N PHE A 744 17.21 21.35 -0.62
CA PHE A 744 16.66 21.27 -1.98
C PHE A 744 15.51 20.25 -2.05
N ARG A 745 15.64 19.09 -1.40
CA ARG A 745 14.54 18.11 -1.29
C ARG A 745 13.35 18.73 -0.56
N LEU A 746 13.57 19.47 0.51
CA LEU A 746 12.48 20.18 1.19
C LEU A 746 11.84 21.24 0.28
N ALA A 747 12.62 21.94 -0.55
CA ALA A 747 12.07 22.88 -1.54
C ALA A 747 11.23 22.18 -2.61
N GLN A 748 11.65 21.00 -3.06
CA GLN A 748 10.85 20.16 -3.96
C GLN A 748 9.50 19.80 -3.32
N LEU A 749 9.47 19.47 -2.01
CA LEU A 749 8.23 19.16 -1.30
C LEU A 749 7.29 20.38 -1.26
N VAL A 750 7.81 21.55 -0.91
CA VAL A 750 7.04 22.81 -0.91
C VAL A 750 6.44 23.09 -2.28
N ARG A 751 7.19 22.85 -3.37
CA ARG A 751 6.69 23.03 -4.74
C ARG A 751 5.55 22.08 -5.09
N ALA A 752 5.67 20.81 -4.72
CA ALA A 752 4.60 19.83 -4.92
C ALA A 752 3.32 20.27 -4.18
N CYS A 753 3.42 20.64 -2.90
CA CYS A 753 2.27 21.10 -2.12
C CYS A 753 1.60 22.35 -2.72
N LYS A 754 2.38 23.32 -3.24
CA LYS A 754 1.83 24.50 -3.93
C LYS A 754 1.01 24.13 -5.15
N ALA A 755 1.54 23.24 -6.00
CA ALA A 755 0.80 22.73 -7.15
C ALA A 755 -0.50 22.06 -6.72
N LEU A 756 -0.45 21.17 -5.73
CA LEU A 756 -1.66 20.52 -5.23
C LEU A 756 -2.72 21.53 -4.76
N TYR A 757 -2.33 22.60 -4.07
CA TYR A 757 -3.30 23.64 -3.69
C TYR A 757 -3.94 24.28 -4.93
N GLU A 758 -3.12 24.76 -5.86
CA GLU A 758 -3.58 25.51 -7.02
C GLU A 758 -4.47 24.66 -7.94
N TYR A 759 -4.03 23.44 -8.24
CA TYR A 759 -4.73 22.54 -9.15
C TYR A 759 -5.96 21.90 -8.49
N ALA A 760 -5.92 21.52 -7.20
CA ALA A 760 -7.11 20.99 -6.52
C ALA A 760 -8.24 22.03 -6.46
N VAL A 761 -7.90 23.29 -6.18
CA VAL A 761 -8.88 24.40 -6.21
C VAL A 761 -9.41 24.61 -7.62
N ALA A 762 -8.54 24.60 -8.64
CA ALA A 762 -8.95 24.78 -10.03
C ALA A 762 -9.88 23.67 -10.54
N PHE A 763 -9.60 22.40 -10.19
CA PHE A 763 -10.47 21.25 -10.49
C PHE A 763 -11.66 21.13 -9.53
N SER A 764 -11.71 21.91 -8.45
CA SER A 764 -12.71 21.80 -7.39
C SER A 764 -12.80 20.40 -6.75
N THR A 765 -11.63 19.76 -6.59
CA THR A 765 -11.45 18.38 -6.12
C THR A 765 -10.73 18.39 -4.77
N PRO A 766 -11.41 18.15 -3.64
CA PRO A 766 -10.83 18.29 -2.30
C PRO A 766 -9.98 17.10 -1.88
N PHE A 767 -8.94 17.36 -1.09
CA PHE A 767 -8.22 16.34 -0.34
C PHE A 767 -9.02 15.93 0.89
N ILE A 768 -9.21 14.63 1.10
CA ILE A 768 -10.00 14.10 2.24
C ILE A 768 -9.15 13.31 3.23
N SER A 769 -8.04 12.75 2.76
CA SER A 769 -7.06 11.99 3.54
C SER A 769 -5.73 11.98 2.80
N GLY A 770 -4.67 11.48 3.43
CA GLY A 770 -3.35 11.40 2.83
C GLY A 770 -2.37 10.73 3.78
N LYS A 771 -1.11 10.64 3.34
CA LYS A 771 0.03 10.15 4.14
C LYS A 771 1.34 10.73 3.61
N ASP A 772 2.35 10.77 4.46
CA ASP A 772 3.70 11.15 4.08
C ASP A 772 4.74 10.17 4.63
N SER A 773 5.75 9.88 3.81
CA SER A 773 6.93 9.07 4.13
C SER A 773 8.18 9.85 3.72
N MET A 774 8.93 10.40 4.69
CA MET A 774 9.97 11.41 4.44
C MET A 774 11.42 10.89 4.44
N TYR A 775 11.61 9.58 4.64
CA TYR A 775 12.93 8.94 4.77
C TYR A 775 13.09 7.72 3.86
N ASN A 776 13.04 7.96 2.55
CA ASN A 776 13.20 6.92 1.51
C ASN A 776 14.61 6.91 0.89
N ASP A 777 15.62 6.95 1.75
CA ASP A 777 17.03 6.76 1.38
C ASP A 777 17.56 5.40 1.84
N PHE A 778 18.49 4.85 1.07
CA PHE A 778 19.34 3.74 1.48
C PHE A 778 20.79 4.19 1.57
N ALA A 779 21.48 3.76 2.64
CA ALA A 779 22.91 3.92 2.80
C ALA A 779 23.57 2.56 3.11
N GLY A 780 24.51 2.14 2.25
CA GLY A 780 25.20 0.85 2.39
C GLY A 780 26.56 0.83 1.71
N GLU A 781 27.08 -0.38 1.49
CA GLU A 781 28.37 -0.60 0.84
C GLU A 781 28.23 -1.42 -0.46
N LEU A 782 28.99 -1.06 -1.49
CA LEU A 782 29.15 -1.83 -2.71
C LEU A 782 30.64 -1.90 -3.07
N ASN A 783 31.21 -3.11 -3.15
CA ASN A 783 32.61 -3.35 -3.48
C ASN A 783 33.60 -2.54 -2.61
N GLY A 784 33.34 -2.41 -1.30
CA GLY A 784 34.18 -1.63 -0.39
C GLY A 784 33.91 -0.12 -0.37
N ASN A 785 33.00 0.40 -1.21
CA ASN A 785 32.69 1.82 -1.30
C ASN A 785 31.32 2.13 -0.70
N ARG A 786 31.21 3.26 0.02
CA ARG A 786 29.92 3.74 0.52
C ARG A 786 29.04 4.19 -0.65
N VAL A 787 27.81 3.70 -0.67
CA VAL A 787 26.79 4.05 -1.67
C VAL A 787 25.57 4.62 -0.95
N LYS A 788 25.01 5.70 -1.50
CA LYS A 788 23.70 6.23 -1.12
C LYS A 788 22.77 6.17 -2.34
N ILE A 789 21.58 5.60 -2.16
CA ILE A 789 20.53 5.59 -3.19
C ILE A 789 19.34 6.35 -2.62
N SER A 790 18.90 7.38 -3.33
CA SER A 790 17.75 8.21 -2.95
C SER A 790 16.59 7.96 -3.90
N VAL A 791 15.44 7.60 -3.36
CA VAL A 791 14.19 7.50 -4.13
C VAL A 791 13.83 8.87 -4.72
N PRO A 792 13.37 8.95 -5.99
CA PRO A 792 12.86 10.21 -6.54
C PRO A 792 11.67 10.74 -5.74
N PRO A 793 11.52 12.08 -5.62
CA PRO A 793 10.26 12.70 -5.28
C PRO A 793 9.09 11.99 -5.94
N THR A 794 8.20 11.40 -5.13
CA THR A 794 7.08 10.62 -5.64
C THR A 794 5.82 11.04 -4.89
N ILE A 795 4.78 11.36 -5.64
CA ILE A 795 3.44 11.59 -5.10
C ILE A 795 2.45 10.69 -5.82
N LEU A 796 1.69 9.94 -5.03
CA LEU A 796 0.51 9.23 -5.48
C LEU A 796 -0.72 10.09 -5.18
N ILE A 797 -1.52 10.34 -6.20
CA ILE A 797 -2.87 10.87 -6.04
C ILE A 797 -3.85 9.72 -6.27
N SER A 798 -4.70 9.44 -5.28
CA SER A 798 -5.80 8.47 -5.43
C SER A 798 -7.12 9.22 -5.48
N ALA A 799 -7.98 8.91 -6.45
CA ALA A 799 -9.27 9.56 -6.66
C ALA A 799 -10.42 8.62 -6.31
N LEU A 800 -11.41 9.14 -5.57
CA LEU A 800 -12.70 8.53 -5.31
C LEU A 800 -13.79 9.41 -5.93
N GLY A 801 -14.39 8.93 -7.01
CA GLY A 801 -15.48 9.59 -7.73
C GLY A 801 -16.84 8.91 -7.51
N ILE A 802 -17.91 9.64 -7.82
CA ILE A 802 -19.28 9.11 -7.87
C ILE A 802 -19.72 9.03 -9.33
N ILE A 803 -20.38 7.92 -9.69
CA ILE A 803 -21.12 7.77 -10.96
C ILE A 803 -22.59 7.56 -10.64
N ASP A 804 -23.49 8.36 -11.21
CA ASP A 804 -24.93 8.27 -10.90
C ASP A 804 -25.61 7.03 -11.51
N ASP A 805 -25.09 6.53 -12.61
CA ASP A 805 -25.61 5.34 -13.29
C ASP A 805 -24.46 4.46 -13.79
N ILE A 806 -24.21 3.37 -13.06
CA ILE A 806 -23.21 2.36 -13.44
C ILE A 806 -23.47 1.72 -14.81
N GLY A 807 -24.70 1.77 -15.33
CA GLY A 807 -25.02 1.31 -16.69
C GLY A 807 -24.42 2.18 -17.79
N LYS A 808 -23.87 3.34 -17.44
CA LYS A 808 -23.15 4.26 -18.33
C LYS A 808 -21.64 4.25 -18.14
N ALA A 809 -21.12 3.34 -17.31
CA ALA A 809 -19.68 3.19 -17.15
C ALA A 809 -19.02 2.84 -18.50
N ILE A 810 -17.88 3.45 -18.79
CA ILE A 810 -17.17 3.34 -20.07
C ILE A 810 -15.84 2.61 -19.87
N THR A 811 -15.47 1.72 -20.79
CA THR A 811 -14.14 1.07 -20.84
C THR A 811 -13.37 1.54 -22.07
N MET A 812 -12.05 1.37 -22.08
CA MET A 812 -11.17 1.87 -23.15
C MET A 812 -11.25 1.11 -24.47
N ASP A 813 -11.63 -0.16 -24.46
CA ASP A 813 -11.57 -1.01 -25.64
C ASP A 813 -12.57 -0.57 -26.71
N VAL A 814 -12.13 -0.47 -27.97
CA VAL A 814 -13.03 -0.09 -29.06
C VAL A 814 -14.10 -1.15 -29.30
N LYS A 815 -15.31 -0.71 -29.60
CA LYS A 815 -16.51 -1.56 -29.57
C LYS A 815 -16.99 -2.01 -30.93
N GLU A 816 -16.82 -1.18 -31.97
CA GLU A 816 -17.46 -1.44 -33.27
C GLU A 816 -16.69 -0.80 -34.42
N ALA A 817 -16.55 -1.54 -35.54
CA ALA A 817 -15.86 -1.04 -36.73
C ALA A 817 -16.64 0.11 -37.41
N GLY A 818 -15.92 1.06 -37.99
CA GLY A 818 -16.49 2.24 -38.66
C GLY A 818 -16.87 3.38 -37.73
N ASN A 819 -16.66 3.23 -36.41
CA ASN A 819 -16.79 4.33 -35.46
C ASN A 819 -15.65 5.33 -35.62
N LEU A 820 -15.93 6.58 -35.30
CA LEU A 820 -14.97 7.67 -35.35
C LEU A 820 -14.11 7.65 -34.09
N ILE A 821 -12.81 7.84 -34.26
CA ILE A 821 -11.87 8.04 -33.16
C ILE A 821 -11.53 9.53 -33.07
N TYR A 822 -11.77 10.09 -31.89
CA TYR A 822 -11.44 11.46 -31.56
C TYR A 822 -10.31 11.51 -30.55
N LEU A 823 -9.43 12.50 -30.68
CA LEU A 823 -8.52 12.93 -29.62
C LEU A 823 -9.05 14.23 -29.03
N LEU A 824 -9.21 14.24 -27.72
CA LEU A 824 -9.55 15.40 -26.92
C LEU A 824 -8.27 15.97 -26.31
N GLY A 825 -8.17 17.30 -26.22
CA GLY A 825 -7.00 18.01 -25.72
C GLY A 825 -5.97 18.35 -26.82
N GLU A 826 -4.94 19.11 -26.43
CA GLU A 826 -3.87 19.60 -27.31
C GLU A 826 -2.60 18.76 -27.10
N THR A 827 -1.89 18.41 -28.19
CA THR A 827 -0.56 17.78 -28.10
C THR A 827 0.51 18.86 -28.33
N ARG A 828 1.47 18.94 -27.40
CA ARG A 828 2.57 19.91 -27.40
C ARG A 828 3.91 19.16 -27.35
N GLU A 829 4.98 19.79 -27.80
CA GLU A 829 6.33 19.21 -27.80
C GLU A 829 6.91 19.22 -26.37
N GLU A 830 6.30 18.43 -25.50
CA GLU A 830 6.58 18.30 -24.07
C GLU A 830 7.01 16.85 -23.79
N LEU A 831 8.29 16.55 -24.04
CA LEU A 831 8.87 15.21 -23.91
C LEU A 831 9.82 15.07 -22.72
N GLY A 832 10.01 16.14 -21.95
CA GLY A 832 10.86 16.15 -20.76
C GLY A 832 10.36 15.14 -19.72
N GLY A 833 11.19 14.16 -19.38
CA GLY A 833 10.88 13.07 -18.45
C GLY A 833 10.07 11.91 -19.04
N SER A 834 9.79 11.93 -20.34
CA SER A 834 8.95 10.92 -21.01
C SER A 834 9.59 9.54 -21.12
N GLU A 835 8.74 8.52 -21.29
CA GLU A 835 9.21 7.16 -21.58
C GLU A 835 9.90 7.07 -22.96
N TYR A 836 9.53 7.93 -23.90
CA TYR A 836 10.16 7.99 -25.22
C TYR A 836 11.59 8.53 -25.18
N PHE A 837 11.82 9.64 -24.46
CA PHE A 837 13.18 10.14 -24.26
C PHE A 837 14.04 9.14 -23.48
N SER A 838 13.45 8.45 -22.50
CA SER A 838 14.13 7.37 -21.79
C SER A 838 14.56 6.24 -22.74
N LEU A 839 13.64 5.74 -23.58
CA LEU A 839 13.93 4.70 -24.57
C LEU A 839 15.06 5.11 -25.53
N MET A 840 14.99 6.32 -26.07
CA MET A 840 15.96 6.78 -27.06
C MET A 840 17.35 6.98 -26.45
N GLY A 841 17.43 7.51 -25.22
CA GLY A 841 18.69 7.62 -24.51
C GLY A 841 19.31 6.26 -24.22
N GLU A 842 18.54 5.33 -23.66
CA GLU A 842 19.00 3.97 -23.35
C GLU A 842 19.53 3.26 -24.59
N ALA A 843 18.82 3.37 -25.73
CA ALA A 843 19.20 2.75 -26.98
C ALA A 843 20.45 3.37 -27.63
N LEU A 844 20.67 4.68 -27.49
CA LEU A 844 21.75 5.41 -28.18
C LEU A 844 23.01 5.58 -27.32
N HIS A 845 22.85 5.70 -25.99
CA HIS A 845 23.91 6.07 -25.05
C HIS A 845 24.02 5.14 -23.84
N GLY A 846 23.08 4.21 -23.65
CA GLY A 846 23.05 3.31 -22.49
C GLY A 846 22.52 3.97 -21.21
N GLU A 847 22.00 5.20 -21.29
CA GLU A 847 21.40 5.95 -20.20
C GLU A 847 20.21 6.78 -20.70
N ARG A 848 19.19 6.98 -19.87
CA ARG A 848 17.98 7.71 -20.27
C ARG A 848 18.27 9.16 -20.66
N PHE A 849 17.54 9.69 -21.64
CA PHE A 849 17.44 11.14 -21.80
C PHE A 849 16.34 11.70 -20.90
N ILE A 850 16.60 12.90 -20.36
CA ILE A 850 15.63 13.60 -19.50
C ILE A 850 14.91 14.69 -20.30
N GLY A 851 15.61 15.68 -20.85
CA GLY A 851 14.99 16.88 -21.45
C GLY A 851 14.48 17.88 -20.40
N ASP A 852 14.25 19.13 -20.78
CA ASP A 852 13.82 20.23 -19.88
C ASP A 852 12.32 20.55 -20.04
N GLY A 853 11.73 20.22 -21.20
CA GLY A 853 10.34 20.48 -21.58
C GLY A 853 9.33 19.55 -20.88
N VAL A 854 9.19 19.70 -19.56
CA VAL A 854 8.19 18.97 -18.76
C VAL A 854 6.75 19.29 -19.20
N PRO A 855 5.84 18.30 -19.29
CA PRO A 855 4.44 18.56 -19.60
C PRO A 855 3.73 19.45 -18.57
N GLN A 856 2.80 20.29 -19.02
CA GLN A 856 2.12 21.25 -18.14
C GLN A 856 0.59 21.21 -18.25
N VAL A 857 -0.08 21.08 -17.10
CA VAL A 857 -1.54 21.04 -17.03
C VAL A 857 -2.12 22.46 -17.13
N ASP A 858 -3.06 22.67 -18.06
CA ASP A 858 -3.93 23.85 -18.12
C ASP A 858 -5.28 23.49 -17.47
N ALA A 859 -5.37 23.70 -16.15
CA ALA A 859 -6.49 23.22 -15.35
C ALA A 859 -7.86 23.81 -15.78
N PRO A 860 -8.00 25.11 -16.11
CA PRO A 860 -9.27 25.64 -16.62
C PRO A 860 -9.73 24.97 -17.92
N LYS A 861 -8.82 24.73 -18.87
CA LYS A 861 -9.15 24.01 -20.11
C LYS A 861 -9.50 22.55 -19.81
N ALA A 862 -8.71 21.87 -18.99
CA ALA A 862 -8.91 20.48 -18.62
C ALA A 862 -10.26 20.27 -17.91
N LYS A 863 -10.59 21.08 -16.90
CA LYS A 863 -11.88 21.02 -16.21
C LYS A 863 -13.05 21.19 -17.17
N LYS A 864 -12.97 22.17 -18.08
CA LYS A 864 -14.01 22.40 -19.08
C LYS A 864 -14.20 21.17 -19.99
N LEU A 865 -13.10 20.56 -20.42
CA LEU A 865 -13.12 19.35 -21.23
C LEU A 865 -13.76 18.18 -20.47
N TYR A 866 -13.37 17.95 -19.21
CA TYR A 866 -13.89 16.85 -18.39
C TYR A 866 -15.39 16.97 -18.13
N LEU A 867 -15.90 18.19 -17.89
CA LEU A 867 -17.33 18.44 -17.76
C LEU A 867 -18.08 18.15 -19.07
N ALA A 868 -17.57 18.60 -20.21
CA ALA A 868 -18.18 18.35 -21.52
C ALA A 868 -18.16 16.86 -21.89
N LEU A 869 -17.10 16.14 -21.55
CA LEU A 869 -16.99 14.69 -21.76
C LEU A 869 -17.97 13.93 -20.88
N HIS A 870 -18.07 14.29 -19.60
CA HIS A 870 -19.03 13.67 -18.68
C HIS A 870 -20.49 13.88 -19.14
N GLU A 871 -20.82 15.07 -19.66
CA GLU A 871 -22.14 15.33 -20.27
C GLU A 871 -22.38 14.40 -21.49
N ALA A 872 -21.39 14.25 -22.37
CA ALA A 872 -21.49 13.36 -23.52
C ALA A 872 -21.64 11.87 -23.13
N MET A 873 -20.96 11.43 -22.07
CA MET A 873 -21.11 10.09 -21.50
C MET A 873 -22.51 9.89 -20.91
N THR A 874 -23.01 10.89 -20.19
CA THR A 874 -24.36 10.88 -19.61
C THR A 874 -25.44 10.79 -20.69
N GLU A 875 -25.23 11.38 -21.86
CA GLU A 875 -26.10 11.26 -23.04
C GLU A 875 -25.93 9.95 -23.82
N GLY A 876 -24.99 9.07 -23.43
CA GLY A 876 -24.74 7.79 -24.11
C GLY A 876 -24.09 7.94 -25.49
N LEU A 877 -23.33 9.03 -25.71
CA LEU A 877 -22.70 9.32 -27.00
C LEU A 877 -21.37 8.60 -27.19
N ILE A 878 -20.67 8.32 -26.09
CA ILE A 878 -19.34 7.72 -26.03
C ILE A 878 -19.46 6.19 -26.02
N ARG A 879 -18.64 5.51 -26.83
CA ARG A 879 -18.59 4.03 -26.92
C ARG A 879 -17.42 3.45 -26.15
N SER A 880 -16.28 4.10 -26.23
CA SER A 880 -15.09 3.81 -25.45
C SER A 880 -14.31 5.10 -25.18
N CYS A 881 -13.51 5.11 -24.12
CA CYS A 881 -12.72 6.25 -23.68
C CYS A 881 -11.45 5.76 -23.00
N HIS A 882 -10.31 6.32 -23.35
CA HIS A 882 -9.01 5.98 -22.78
C HIS A 882 -8.19 7.25 -22.57
N ASP A 883 -7.44 7.33 -21.48
CA ASP A 883 -6.52 8.42 -21.23
C ASP A 883 -5.24 8.32 -22.11
N CYS A 884 -4.55 9.45 -22.33
CA CYS A 884 -3.25 9.47 -22.98
C CYS A 884 -2.16 9.80 -21.95
N SER A 885 -1.50 8.77 -21.44
CA SER A 885 -0.46 8.82 -20.39
C SER A 885 0.92 8.44 -20.96
N GLU A 886 1.61 7.46 -20.38
CA GLU A 886 2.96 7.06 -20.78
C GLU A 886 3.02 6.55 -22.22
N GLY A 887 4.00 7.05 -22.98
CA GLY A 887 4.15 6.72 -24.39
C GLY A 887 3.11 7.37 -25.31
N GLY A 888 2.24 8.22 -24.77
CA GLY A 888 1.42 9.15 -25.54
C GLY A 888 0.38 8.49 -26.47
N LEU A 889 0.07 9.19 -27.56
CA LEU A 889 -1.04 8.85 -28.46
C LEU A 889 -0.89 7.46 -29.09
N ALA A 890 0.33 7.08 -29.46
CA ALA A 890 0.59 5.82 -30.16
C ALA A 890 0.28 4.61 -29.28
N VAL A 891 0.67 4.67 -28.00
CA VAL A 891 0.45 3.61 -27.01
C VAL A 891 -1.04 3.50 -26.70
N ALA A 892 -1.68 4.60 -26.30
CA ALA A 892 -3.11 4.62 -25.95
C ALA A 892 -3.98 4.09 -27.10
N ALA A 893 -3.74 4.54 -28.34
CA ALA A 893 -4.49 4.05 -29.50
C ALA A 893 -4.25 2.55 -29.78
N SER A 894 -3.04 2.06 -29.54
CA SER A 894 -2.72 0.64 -29.70
C SER A 894 -3.44 -0.20 -28.65
N GLU A 895 -3.42 0.23 -27.39
CA GLU A 895 -4.11 -0.43 -26.27
C GLU A 895 -5.61 -0.55 -26.54
N MET A 896 -6.25 0.55 -26.95
CA MET A 896 -7.64 0.56 -27.39
C MET A 896 -7.92 -0.46 -28.48
N ALA A 897 -7.07 -0.51 -29.52
CA ALA A 897 -7.25 -1.36 -30.69
C ALA A 897 -7.16 -2.85 -30.35
N PHE A 898 -6.07 -3.27 -29.68
CA PHE A 898 -5.84 -4.70 -29.40
C PHE A 898 -6.68 -5.26 -28.25
N ALA A 899 -7.20 -4.41 -27.37
CA ALA A 899 -8.17 -4.83 -26.36
C ALA A 899 -9.57 -5.02 -26.96
N GLY A 900 -9.95 -4.15 -27.89
CA GLY A 900 -11.21 -4.25 -28.64
C GLY A 900 -11.19 -5.32 -29.73
N GLY A 901 -10.00 -5.73 -30.18
CA GLY A 901 -9.84 -6.70 -31.27
C GLY A 901 -10.17 -6.11 -32.64
N LEU A 902 -10.08 -4.79 -32.79
CA LEU A 902 -10.36 -4.06 -34.04
C LEU A 902 -9.17 -3.18 -34.40
N GLY A 903 -8.86 -3.09 -35.68
CA GLY A 903 -7.82 -2.18 -36.17
C GLY A 903 -8.26 -0.72 -36.12
N MET A 904 -7.32 0.17 -36.45
CA MET A 904 -7.57 1.61 -36.56
C MET A 904 -6.86 2.21 -37.76
N GLU A 905 -7.50 3.18 -38.40
CA GLU A 905 -6.90 4.06 -39.40
C GLU A 905 -6.92 5.48 -38.85
N LEU A 906 -5.74 6.02 -38.51
CA LEU A 906 -5.58 7.32 -37.85
C LEU A 906 -4.67 8.26 -38.67
N ASP A 907 -4.95 9.56 -38.63
CA ASP A 907 -4.22 10.60 -39.37
C ASP A 907 -3.67 11.67 -38.42
N LEU A 908 -2.35 11.68 -38.24
CA LEU A 908 -1.67 12.60 -37.33
C LEU A 908 -1.81 14.06 -37.74
N ARG A 909 -2.10 14.35 -39.00
CA ARG A 909 -2.33 15.73 -39.47
C ARG A 909 -3.55 16.37 -38.81
N GLN A 910 -4.46 15.56 -38.29
CA GLN A 910 -5.68 16.03 -37.61
C GLN A 910 -5.44 16.40 -36.14
N VAL A 911 -4.32 15.96 -35.54
CA VAL A 911 -4.03 16.20 -34.12
C VAL A 911 -3.93 17.70 -33.84
N ALA A 912 -4.65 18.17 -32.83
CA ALA A 912 -4.55 19.53 -32.34
C ALA A 912 -3.12 19.79 -31.84
N GLY A 913 -2.42 20.73 -32.49
CA GLY A 913 -1.01 21.03 -32.25
C GLY A 913 -0.04 20.39 -33.25
N ALA A 914 -0.49 19.53 -34.17
CA ALA A 914 0.38 18.82 -35.13
C ALA A 914 1.33 19.74 -35.92
N THR A 915 0.89 20.97 -36.26
CA THR A 915 1.71 21.94 -37.01
C THR A 915 2.92 22.47 -36.24
N GLN A 916 2.97 22.26 -34.92
CA GLN A 916 4.11 22.63 -34.08
C GLN A 916 5.27 21.63 -34.21
N PHE A 917 5.00 20.43 -34.69
CA PHE A 917 5.98 19.35 -34.76
C PHE A 917 6.67 19.30 -36.11
N HIS A 918 7.98 19.09 -36.08
CA HIS A 918 8.78 18.84 -37.28
C HIS A 918 9.04 17.35 -37.53
N ARG A 919 8.62 16.49 -36.61
CA ARG A 919 8.86 15.05 -36.62
C ARG A 919 7.64 14.29 -36.11
N ASP A 920 7.39 13.14 -36.71
CA ASP A 920 6.21 12.32 -36.40
C ASP A 920 6.36 11.57 -35.07
N ASP A 921 7.58 11.18 -34.69
CA ASP A 921 7.84 10.47 -33.44
C ASP A 921 7.54 11.33 -32.21
N PHE A 922 7.88 12.62 -32.25
CA PHE A 922 7.58 13.53 -31.16
C PHE A 922 6.06 13.70 -31.01
N LEU A 923 5.33 13.88 -32.11
CA LEU A 923 3.87 13.98 -32.09
C LEU A 923 3.19 12.71 -31.56
N LEU A 924 3.74 11.53 -31.88
CA LEU A 924 3.22 10.24 -31.42
C LEU A 924 3.42 10.03 -29.91
N TYR A 925 4.59 10.39 -29.40
CA TYR A 925 5.04 9.99 -28.08
C TYR A 925 5.12 11.12 -27.04
N SER A 926 4.76 12.36 -27.39
CA SER A 926 4.58 13.42 -26.40
C SER A 926 3.51 13.03 -25.38
N GLU A 927 3.80 13.23 -24.10
CA GLU A 927 2.98 12.84 -22.94
C GLU A 927 2.18 14.05 -22.41
N SER A 928 1.77 14.96 -23.32
CA SER A 928 0.97 16.14 -22.94
C SER A 928 -0.29 15.75 -22.15
N PRO A 929 -0.59 16.47 -21.05
CA PRO A 929 -1.66 16.11 -20.13
C PRO A 929 -3.04 16.45 -20.65
N SER A 930 -4.05 16.06 -19.87
CA SER A 930 -5.48 16.32 -20.15
C SER A 930 -5.95 15.88 -21.54
N ARG A 931 -5.42 14.77 -22.05
CA ARG A 931 -5.81 14.18 -23.35
C ARG A 931 -6.50 12.84 -23.16
N LEU A 932 -7.58 12.62 -23.91
CA LEU A 932 -8.31 11.36 -23.95
C LEU A 932 -8.64 10.99 -25.41
N LEU A 933 -8.58 9.70 -25.72
CA LEU A 933 -9.11 9.12 -26.94
C LEU A 933 -10.54 8.64 -26.70
N VAL A 934 -11.46 8.98 -27.60
CA VAL A 934 -12.86 8.54 -27.51
C VAL A 934 -13.38 7.97 -28.81
N GLU A 935 -14.14 6.88 -28.71
CA GLU A 935 -14.87 6.27 -29.81
C GLU A 935 -16.31 6.81 -29.85
N VAL A 936 -16.72 7.34 -31.00
CA VAL A 936 -18.06 7.92 -31.20
C VAL A 936 -18.68 7.35 -32.47
N ARG A 937 -19.95 6.95 -32.39
CA ARG A 937 -20.71 6.48 -33.56
C ARG A 937 -20.90 7.61 -34.57
N PRO A 938 -20.82 7.37 -35.89
CA PRO A 938 -21.02 8.41 -36.91
C PRO A 938 -22.35 9.16 -36.77
N GLN A 939 -23.41 8.46 -36.36
CA GLN A 939 -24.74 9.06 -36.13
C GLN A 939 -24.77 10.04 -34.95
N ASN A 940 -23.86 9.90 -33.98
CA ASN A 940 -23.76 10.75 -32.79
C ASN A 940 -22.80 11.93 -33.00
N GLN A 941 -22.01 11.93 -34.09
CA GLN A 941 -20.96 12.92 -34.38
C GLN A 941 -21.41 14.37 -34.13
N LYS A 942 -22.51 14.79 -34.75
CA LYS A 942 -22.98 16.18 -34.65
C LYS A 942 -23.34 16.60 -33.23
N ARG A 943 -23.94 15.69 -32.45
CA ARG A 943 -24.31 15.98 -31.06
C ARG A 943 -23.07 16.06 -30.18
N PHE A 944 -22.14 15.12 -30.36
CA PHE A 944 -20.86 15.11 -29.66
C PHE A 944 -20.04 16.37 -29.92
N GLU A 945 -19.84 16.75 -31.19
CA GLU A 945 -19.10 17.95 -31.57
C GLU A 945 -19.76 19.24 -31.06
N ALA A 946 -21.09 19.26 -30.91
CA ALA A 946 -21.79 20.41 -30.34
C ALA A 946 -21.54 20.58 -28.83
N LEU A 947 -21.43 19.48 -28.07
CA LEU A 947 -21.04 19.51 -26.66
C LEU A 947 -19.58 19.92 -26.49
N MET A 948 -18.74 19.50 -27.44
CA MET A 948 -17.29 19.76 -27.43
C MET A 948 -16.87 21.08 -28.09
N LYS A 949 -17.79 21.91 -28.54
CA LYS A 949 -17.54 23.09 -29.41
C LYS A 949 -16.46 24.07 -28.90
N ASP A 950 -16.26 24.14 -27.59
CA ASP A 950 -15.31 25.05 -26.96
C ASP A 950 -14.07 24.32 -26.38
N CYS A 951 -13.90 23.04 -26.73
CA CYS A 951 -12.77 22.21 -26.32
C CYS A 951 -11.89 21.91 -27.54
N ALA A 952 -10.61 21.64 -27.31
CA ALA A 952 -9.73 21.13 -28.36
C ALA A 952 -10.12 19.67 -28.67
N VAL A 953 -10.63 19.43 -29.89
CA VAL A 953 -11.09 18.13 -30.34
C VAL A 953 -10.68 17.89 -31.78
N SER A 954 -10.12 16.71 -32.03
CA SER A 954 -9.61 16.28 -33.34
C SER A 954 -10.26 14.96 -33.76
N VAL A 955 -10.89 14.91 -34.93
CA VAL A 955 -11.29 13.64 -35.55
C VAL A 955 -10.04 12.99 -36.13
N LEU A 956 -9.47 11.99 -35.48
CA LEU A 956 -8.25 11.34 -35.92
C LEU A 956 -8.48 10.35 -37.06
N GLY A 957 -9.63 9.69 -37.06
CA GLY A 957 -9.92 8.65 -38.04
C GLY A 957 -11.03 7.72 -37.57
N LYS A 958 -10.86 6.43 -37.78
CA LYS A 958 -11.90 5.43 -37.51
C LYS A 958 -11.36 4.06 -37.11
N THR A 959 -12.20 3.27 -36.45
CA THR A 959 -11.99 1.83 -36.26
C THR A 959 -12.26 1.07 -37.57
N VAL A 960 -11.57 -0.05 -37.76
CA VAL A 960 -11.73 -0.92 -38.93
C VAL A 960 -11.85 -2.39 -38.52
N GLU A 961 -12.52 -3.19 -39.33
CA GLU A 961 -12.72 -4.62 -39.08
C GLU A 961 -11.44 -5.44 -39.30
N THR A 962 -10.50 -4.92 -40.10
CA THR A 962 -9.18 -5.54 -40.26
C THR A 962 -8.40 -5.40 -38.95
N GLY A 963 -7.59 -6.40 -38.59
CA GLY A 963 -6.66 -6.29 -37.45
C GLY A 963 -5.42 -5.42 -37.73
N GLU A 964 -5.52 -4.46 -38.66
CA GLU A 964 -4.44 -3.56 -39.08
C GLU A 964 -4.50 -2.25 -38.27
N PHE A 965 -3.40 -1.89 -37.64
CA PHE A 965 -3.21 -0.62 -36.95
C PHE A 965 -2.36 0.31 -37.82
N CYS A 966 -2.98 1.35 -38.38
CA CYS A 966 -2.39 2.21 -39.40
C CYS A 966 -2.40 3.68 -38.96
N LEU A 967 -1.22 4.31 -38.96
CA LEU A 967 -1.05 5.75 -38.72
C LEU A 967 -0.43 6.44 -39.94
N LEU A 968 -1.09 7.51 -40.38
CA LEU A 968 -0.57 8.43 -41.39
C LEU A 968 0.20 9.58 -40.71
N GLY A 969 1.45 9.78 -41.10
CA GLY A 969 2.30 10.86 -40.59
C GLY A 969 1.94 12.23 -41.14
N SER A 970 2.69 13.25 -40.70
CA SER A 970 2.55 14.65 -41.12
C SER A 970 2.59 14.86 -42.64
N GLN A 971 3.30 13.99 -43.38
CA GLN A 971 3.38 14.03 -44.84
C GLN A 971 2.27 13.22 -45.55
N GLY A 972 1.31 12.65 -44.83
CA GLY A 972 0.23 11.82 -45.36
C GLY A 972 0.67 10.43 -45.83
N ARG A 973 1.88 9.99 -45.47
CA ARG A 973 2.39 8.64 -45.74
C ARG A 973 2.10 7.74 -44.55
N ARG A 974 1.90 6.44 -44.81
CA ARG A 974 1.85 5.42 -43.73
C ARG A 974 3.22 5.36 -43.06
N ILE A 975 3.25 5.61 -41.76
CA ILE A 975 4.46 5.57 -40.94
C ILE A 975 4.45 4.39 -39.95
N ILE A 976 3.27 3.87 -39.63
CA ILE A 976 3.04 2.65 -38.85
C ILE A 976 1.93 1.87 -39.56
N ALA A 977 2.12 0.57 -39.74
CA ALA A 977 1.15 -0.35 -40.33
C ALA A 977 1.39 -1.75 -39.74
N GLU A 978 0.85 -1.99 -38.54
CA GLU A 978 1.15 -3.17 -37.73
C GLU A 978 -0.08 -4.06 -37.53
N ASN A 979 0.14 -5.31 -37.14
CA ASN A 979 -0.94 -6.19 -36.69
C ASN A 979 -1.22 -5.98 -35.19
N ILE A 980 -2.48 -5.80 -34.81
CA ILE A 980 -2.86 -5.56 -33.41
C ILE A 980 -2.47 -6.71 -32.46
N GLU A 981 -2.44 -7.96 -32.93
CA GLU A 981 -2.01 -9.10 -32.10
C GLU A 981 -0.49 -9.11 -31.90
N GLU A 982 0.29 -8.61 -32.86
CA GLU A 982 1.75 -8.48 -32.72
C GLU A 982 2.09 -7.34 -31.75
N LEU A 983 1.38 -6.21 -31.83
CA LEU A 983 1.48 -5.13 -30.84
C LEU A 983 1.15 -5.64 -29.43
N LYS A 984 0.05 -6.38 -29.29
CA LYS A 984 -0.36 -7.00 -28.02
C LYS A 984 0.67 -7.99 -27.50
N ALA A 985 1.26 -8.81 -28.37
CA ALA A 985 2.31 -9.74 -28.00
C ALA A 985 3.55 -9.01 -27.46
N SER A 986 3.95 -7.90 -28.10
CA SER A 986 5.03 -7.04 -27.61
C SER A 986 4.70 -6.43 -26.25
N TRP A 987 3.46 -5.98 -26.05
CA TRP A 987 2.98 -5.41 -24.80
C TRP A 987 2.93 -6.42 -23.64
N LYS A 988 2.53 -7.67 -23.89
CA LYS A 988 2.44 -8.71 -22.84
C LYS A 988 3.78 -9.33 -22.46
N ARG A 989 4.70 -9.46 -23.42
CA ARG A 989 5.94 -10.24 -23.26
C ARG A 989 6.82 -9.89 -22.04
N PRO A 990 7.03 -8.62 -21.63
CA PRO A 990 8.04 -8.28 -20.63
C PRO A 990 7.81 -8.93 -19.24
N LEU A 991 6.55 -9.06 -18.83
CA LEU A 991 6.15 -9.57 -17.52
C LEU A 991 5.31 -10.87 -17.61
N ALA A 992 5.33 -11.56 -18.74
CA ALA A 992 4.66 -12.86 -18.92
C ALA A 992 5.50 -14.00 -18.31
N TRP A 993 5.60 -14.01 -16.98
CA TRP A 993 6.43 -14.96 -16.20
C TRP A 993 5.74 -16.29 -15.89
#